data_AF-A0A2E8JRD1-F1
#
_entry.id   AF-A0A2E8JRD1-F1
#
_cell.length_a   1.000
_cell.length_b   1.000
_cell.length_c   1.000
_cell.angle_alpha   90.00
_cell.angle_beta   90.00
_cell.angle_gamma   90.00
#
_symmetry.space_group_name_H-M   'P 1'
#
loop_
_entity.id
_entity.type
_entity.pdbx_description
1 polymer ?
#
loop_
_entity_poly.entity_id
_entity_poly.type
_entity_poly.pdbx_seq_one_letter_code
_entity_poly.pdbx_strand_id
1 'polypeptide(L)'
;MAKFLKDLLDAEEPLFTTALRQLEYVSGRTGADTKLIGDITAMAHENMRAMGLTPAVATGEEVYYALQARVEQDIERLTKVIGAKETDDVAHLVPYMVDAANGVKFNRKVFVLKREKAKELLREMPPKALMERLGYDDIEKMFEQEDFDEIYTALRFSEGPEWLNEYNELFKTVTADDYEERDLRILQMDHKKYVDLAAHFVKKKLHNVTHTKEMGTIVVVPMHAKKMRGLVLKTLPLLLHYMNEVKLYSTFFKLKSKKPHFGKVVMETLIADPGNASQMVGHKVHWRVIQRYLGKHKEDSIDKVAFEPHVQPEDLHWRRAEDLLYQIDPELEFWKDRDYVGVMYDGFPVAFNLFDVSFAYSNQEPYEGRYAYHFRESLWNEIFVRYMGFKNLSEQVLEQLDNDMIAPEKLDLPKAKAKASKVPALKAQNAKSDLLIRRKLIDAAEGRLGGVIEEFESAFELLGKHEKTVTIFGSARKPQDDEVTKSAYDVAQKLAEDGFTVVTGGGHGVMEAANRGAYDVGGQSIGLNILLPFEQTLNEYTTESFQFDHFFGRKVSMTLDASAFVFFPGGFGTFDELFEILALEQTHKIPKAPVILVGSDFWKPLDELIRSLLLDRYQTISEDDLKLYTIVDDYESVIKQINRYEAKQNKTK
;
A
#
# COMPACT_ATOMS: atom_id res chain seq x y z
N MET A 1 -4.25 18.35 24.55
CA MET A 1 -3.28 18.30 23.42
C MET A 1 -3.98 17.92 22.13
N ALA A 2 -4.88 16.92 22.14
CA ALA A 2 -5.85 16.64 21.06
C ALA A 2 -6.63 17.86 20.49
N LYS A 3 -6.79 18.96 21.25
CA LYS A 3 -7.48 20.18 20.79
C LYS A 3 -6.93 20.73 19.46
N PHE A 4 -5.61 20.70 19.25
CA PHE A 4 -5.02 21.22 18.00
C PHE A 4 -5.48 20.42 16.78
N LEU A 5 -5.37 19.09 16.84
CA LEU A 5 -5.84 18.19 15.77
C LEU A 5 -7.36 18.29 15.60
N LYS A 6 -8.10 18.35 16.70
CA LYS A 6 -9.56 18.54 16.71
C LYS A 6 -9.97 19.83 16.00
N ASP A 7 -9.27 20.94 16.24
CA ASP A 7 -9.59 22.24 15.63
C ASP A 7 -9.22 22.26 14.14
N LEU A 8 -8.10 21.64 13.74
CA LEU A 8 -7.73 21.48 12.33
C LEU A 8 -8.76 20.64 11.56
N LEU A 9 -9.23 19.54 12.16
CA LEU A 9 -10.21 18.61 11.57
C LEU A 9 -11.65 19.09 11.67
N ASP A 10 -11.92 20.12 12.49
CA ASP A 10 -13.28 20.52 12.89
C ASP A 10 -14.10 19.34 13.46
N ALA A 11 -13.43 18.46 14.21
CA ALA A 11 -14.03 17.22 14.71
C ALA A 11 -14.93 17.44 15.94
N GLU A 12 -15.98 16.63 16.08
CA GLU A 12 -16.91 16.72 17.22
C GLU A 12 -16.36 16.05 18.50
N GLU A 13 -16.58 16.69 19.65
CA GLU A 13 -16.28 16.13 20.98
C GLU A 13 -17.56 15.59 21.64
N PRO A 14 -17.48 14.50 22.46
CA PRO A 14 -16.29 13.82 22.93
C PRO A 14 -15.76 12.71 22.00
N LEU A 15 -16.35 12.56 20.80
CA LEU A 15 -16.07 11.46 19.87
C LEU A 15 -14.60 11.44 19.46
N PHE A 16 -14.05 12.59 19.04
CA PHE A 16 -12.65 12.72 18.63
C PHE A 16 -11.66 12.28 19.72
N THR A 17 -11.79 12.86 20.93
CA THR A 17 -10.90 12.50 22.05
C THR A 17 -11.07 11.04 22.46
N THR A 18 -12.29 10.49 22.37
CA THR A 18 -12.54 9.08 22.68
C THR A 18 -11.88 8.15 21.67
N ALA A 19 -11.98 8.46 20.39
CA ALA A 19 -11.36 7.70 19.30
C ALA A 19 -9.83 7.70 19.41
N LEU A 20 -9.21 8.85 19.67
CA LEU A 20 -7.75 8.92 19.89
C LEU A 20 -7.29 8.09 21.09
N ARG A 21 -8.03 8.11 22.20
CA ARG A 21 -7.71 7.27 23.37
C ARG A 21 -7.86 5.78 23.07
N GLN A 22 -8.84 5.41 22.27
CA GLN A 22 -9.01 4.02 21.83
C GLN A 22 -7.86 3.59 20.92
N LEU A 23 -7.46 4.43 19.96
CA LEU A 23 -6.29 4.17 19.12
C LEU A 23 -5.03 4.02 19.95
N GLU A 24 -4.80 4.91 20.91
CA GLU A 24 -3.66 4.84 21.83
C GLU A 24 -3.67 3.56 22.66
N TYR A 25 -4.84 3.18 23.19
CA TYR A 25 -5.01 1.96 23.97
C TYR A 25 -4.77 0.69 23.15
N VAL A 26 -5.39 0.60 21.97
CA VAL A 26 -5.32 -0.59 21.09
C VAL A 26 -3.93 -0.74 20.47
N SER A 27 -3.32 0.36 20.02
CA SER A 27 -2.00 0.32 19.39
C SER A 27 -0.84 0.24 20.38
N GLY A 28 -1.06 0.60 21.65
CA GLY A 28 0.00 0.81 22.64
C GLY A 28 0.92 2.00 22.35
N ARG A 29 0.65 2.79 21.30
CA ARG A 29 1.48 3.93 20.87
C ARG A 29 1.12 5.20 21.61
N THR A 30 1.60 5.30 22.86
CA THR A 30 1.33 6.49 23.69
C THR A 30 1.95 7.77 23.15
N GLY A 31 1.17 8.86 23.13
CA GLY A 31 1.61 10.19 22.69
C GLY A 31 1.88 10.37 21.18
N ALA A 32 1.38 9.49 20.32
CA ALA A 32 1.54 9.60 18.86
C ALA A 32 0.90 10.89 18.30
N ASP A 33 -0.26 11.31 18.83
CA ASP A 33 -0.91 12.59 18.53
C ASP A 33 -0.02 13.80 18.86
N THR A 34 0.64 13.78 20.02
CA THR A 34 1.49 14.88 20.48
C THR A 34 2.74 15.04 19.59
N LYS A 35 3.31 13.91 19.17
CA LYS A 35 4.39 13.88 18.18
C LYS A 35 3.92 14.43 16.83
N LEU A 36 2.74 14.01 16.36
CA LEU A 36 2.17 14.49 15.11
C LEU A 36 1.94 16.01 15.12
N ILE A 37 1.42 16.56 16.22
CA ILE A 37 1.27 18.02 16.39
C ILE A 37 2.63 18.73 16.27
N GLY A 38 3.68 18.17 16.90
CA GLY A 38 5.03 18.69 16.81
C GLY A 38 5.59 18.66 15.39
N ASP A 39 5.38 17.55 14.68
CA ASP A 39 5.80 17.37 13.29
C ASP A 39 5.07 18.37 12.36
N ILE A 40 3.73 18.48 12.44
CA ILE A 40 2.93 19.45 11.68
C ILE A 40 3.42 20.88 11.91
N THR A 41 3.64 21.26 13.17
CA THR A 41 4.10 22.61 13.52
C THR A 41 5.49 22.89 12.95
N ALA A 42 6.41 21.92 13.06
CA ALA A 42 7.77 22.06 12.54
C ALA A 42 7.78 22.20 11.01
N MET A 43 7.01 21.38 10.31
CA MET A 43 6.88 21.40 8.85
C MET A 43 6.23 22.69 8.37
N ALA A 44 5.12 23.14 8.98
CA ALA A 44 4.51 24.42 8.63
C ALA A 44 5.50 25.57 8.77
N HIS A 45 6.24 25.62 9.88
CA HIS A 45 7.26 26.63 10.10
C HIS A 45 8.42 26.56 9.08
N GLU A 46 8.79 25.36 8.64
CA GLU A 46 9.79 25.17 7.59
C GLU A 46 9.30 25.73 6.25
N ASN A 47 8.09 25.37 5.81
CA ASN A 47 7.51 25.91 4.56
C ASN A 47 7.33 27.43 4.62
N MET A 48 6.87 27.98 5.75
CA MET A 48 6.77 29.43 5.94
C MET A 48 8.13 30.11 5.77
N ARG A 49 9.20 29.58 6.39
CA ARG A 49 10.57 30.13 6.22
C ARG A 49 11.05 30.00 4.78
N ALA A 50 10.77 28.88 4.11
CA ALA A 50 11.13 28.68 2.71
C ALA A 50 10.42 29.68 1.76
N MET A 51 9.24 30.17 2.16
CA MET A 51 8.52 31.25 1.47
C MET A 51 8.92 32.67 1.94
N GLY A 52 9.95 32.79 2.80
CA GLY A 52 10.43 34.07 3.31
C GLY A 52 9.61 34.65 4.47
N LEU A 53 8.67 33.89 5.05
CA LEU A 53 7.85 34.33 6.17
C LEU A 53 8.51 34.00 7.51
N THR A 54 8.21 34.81 8.53
CA THR A 54 8.63 34.56 9.92
C THR A 54 7.47 33.91 10.68
N PRO A 55 7.53 32.62 11.05
CA PRO A 55 6.37 31.90 11.57
C PRO A 55 5.74 32.50 12.83
N ALA A 56 6.54 33.15 13.67
CA ALA A 56 6.08 33.75 14.92
C ALA A 56 5.18 34.99 14.74
N VAL A 57 5.21 35.63 13.57
CA VAL A 57 4.49 36.90 13.31
C VAL A 57 3.65 36.87 12.04
N ALA A 58 3.81 35.87 11.19
CA ALA A 58 3.08 35.77 9.94
C ALA A 58 1.57 35.61 10.17
N THR A 59 0.78 36.40 9.46
CA THR A 59 -0.69 36.31 9.47
C THR A 59 -1.18 35.19 8.55
N GLY A 60 -2.43 34.75 8.73
CA GLY A 60 -3.01 33.73 7.85
C GLY A 60 -3.10 34.18 6.39
N GLU A 61 -3.39 35.46 6.15
CA GLU A 61 -3.38 36.06 4.80
C GLU A 61 -1.99 36.00 4.17
N GLU A 62 -0.93 36.37 4.91
CA GLU A 62 0.44 36.33 4.41
C GLU A 62 0.85 34.90 4.02
N VAL A 63 0.51 33.91 4.85
CA VAL A 63 0.77 32.49 4.56
C VAL A 63 -0.01 32.03 3.33
N TYR A 64 -1.30 32.35 3.27
CA TYR A 64 -2.17 31.98 2.16
C TYR A 64 -1.65 32.54 0.83
N TYR A 65 -1.39 33.85 0.76
CA TYR A 65 -0.92 34.47 -0.48
C TYR A 65 0.52 34.08 -0.84
N ALA A 66 1.37 33.76 0.14
CA ALA A 66 2.68 33.18 -0.14
C ALA A 66 2.56 31.78 -0.77
N LEU A 67 1.64 30.94 -0.29
CA LEU A 67 1.35 29.63 -0.89
C LEU A 67 0.79 29.78 -2.31
N GLN A 68 -0.10 30.76 -2.54
CA GLN A 68 -0.63 31.08 -3.88
C GLN A 68 0.49 31.50 -4.85
N ALA A 69 1.40 32.38 -4.41
CA ALA A 69 2.55 32.80 -5.20
C ALA A 69 3.53 31.65 -5.47
N ARG A 70 3.70 30.74 -4.50
CA ARG A 70 4.51 29.53 -4.69
C ARG A 70 3.90 28.61 -5.76
N VAL A 71 2.60 28.35 -5.68
CA VAL A 71 1.87 27.55 -6.69
C VAL A 71 1.96 28.18 -8.07
N GLU A 72 1.87 29.50 -8.19
CA GLU A 72 2.05 30.20 -9.47
C GLU A 72 3.42 29.92 -10.10
N GLN A 73 4.50 30.04 -9.32
CA GLN A 73 5.86 29.72 -9.77
C GLN A 73 5.99 28.25 -10.18
N ASP A 74 5.41 27.35 -9.38
CA ASP A 74 5.43 25.92 -9.66
C ASP A 74 4.66 25.58 -10.95
N ILE A 75 3.53 26.26 -11.23
CA ILE A 75 2.78 26.09 -12.50
C ILE A 75 3.61 26.54 -13.69
N GLU A 76 4.23 27.72 -13.61
CA GLU A 76 5.05 28.23 -14.71
C GLU A 76 6.23 27.31 -15.01
N ARG A 77 6.86 26.77 -13.97
CA ARG A 77 7.97 25.82 -14.12
C ARG A 77 7.49 24.49 -14.67
N LEU A 78 6.47 23.88 -14.06
CA LEU A 78 5.93 22.59 -14.49
C LEU A 78 5.44 22.64 -15.93
N THR A 79 4.82 23.74 -16.36
CA THR A 79 4.43 23.97 -17.76
C THR A 79 5.62 23.86 -18.72
N LYS A 80 6.78 24.43 -18.36
CA LYS A 80 8.01 24.32 -19.15
C LYS A 80 8.58 22.90 -19.12
N VAL A 81 8.55 22.24 -17.96
CA VAL A 81 9.03 20.86 -17.76
C VAL A 81 8.26 19.88 -18.65
N ILE A 82 6.94 20.01 -18.75
CA ILE A 82 6.12 19.18 -19.64
C ILE A 82 6.22 19.60 -21.12
N GLY A 83 7.01 20.62 -21.45
CA GLY A 83 7.26 21.07 -22.84
C GLY A 83 6.22 22.04 -23.41
N ALA A 84 5.26 22.50 -22.61
CA ALA A 84 4.26 23.48 -23.04
C ALA A 84 4.80 24.92 -23.00
N LYS A 85 4.23 25.79 -23.85
CA LYS A 85 4.62 27.21 -23.97
C LYS A 85 3.63 28.18 -23.31
N GLU A 86 2.38 27.76 -23.19
CA GLU A 86 1.29 28.56 -22.63
C GLU A 86 0.82 27.92 -21.33
N THR A 87 0.49 28.75 -20.32
CA THR A 87 0.15 28.31 -18.96
C THR A 87 -1.36 28.29 -18.69
N ASP A 88 -2.18 28.76 -19.63
CA ASP A 88 -3.63 28.87 -19.46
C ASP A 88 -4.47 28.32 -20.62
N ASP A 89 -3.95 28.16 -21.84
CA ASP A 89 -4.74 27.63 -22.96
C ASP A 89 -5.02 26.12 -22.80
N VAL A 90 -6.30 25.79 -22.68
CA VAL A 90 -6.76 24.43 -22.33
C VAL A 90 -6.48 23.45 -23.46
N ALA A 91 -6.72 23.84 -24.71
CA ALA A 91 -6.53 22.96 -25.87
C ALA A 91 -5.04 22.70 -26.12
N HIS A 92 -4.20 23.71 -25.88
CA HIS A 92 -2.75 23.59 -25.94
C HIS A 92 -2.21 22.70 -24.81
N LEU A 93 -2.66 22.89 -23.56
CA LEU A 93 -2.09 22.21 -22.39
C LEU A 93 -2.46 20.73 -22.24
N VAL A 94 -3.69 20.35 -22.56
CA VAL A 94 -4.21 18.99 -22.30
C VAL A 94 -3.32 17.90 -22.91
N PRO A 95 -2.91 17.96 -24.20
CA PRO A 95 -2.02 16.98 -24.79
C PRO A 95 -0.70 16.79 -24.01
N TYR A 96 -0.04 17.88 -23.60
CA TYR A 96 1.23 17.81 -22.86
C TYR A 96 1.07 17.17 -21.48
N MET A 97 -0.06 17.42 -20.80
CA MET A 97 -0.34 16.78 -19.51
C MET A 97 -0.60 15.27 -19.66
N VAL A 98 -1.33 14.87 -20.71
CA VAL A 98 -1.56 13.47 -21.03
C VAL A 98 -0.24 12.78 -21.39
N ASP A 99 0.61 13.41 -22.19
CA ASP A 99 1.93 12.89 -22.56
C ASP A 99 2.86 12.78 -21.33
N ALA A 100 2.87 13.79 -20.46
CA ALA A 100 3.63 13.76 -19.22
C ALA A 100 3.18 12.63 -18.29
N ALA A 101 1.87 12.45 -18.11
CA ALA A 101 1.31 11.33 -17.33
C ALA A 101 1.59 9.96 -17.97
N ASN A 102 1.65 9.88 -19.31
CA ASN A 102 2.05 8.66 -20.00
C ASN A 102 3.55 8.34 -19.89
N GLY A 103 4.39 9.36 -19.67
CA GLY A 103 5.85 9.26 -19.62
C GLY A 103 6.44 8.91 -18.25
N VAL A 104 5.66 8.95 -17.16
CA VAL A 104 6.16 8.58 -15.83
C VAL A 104 6.47 7.10 -15.72
N LYS A 105 7.45 6.73 -14.89
CA LYS A 105 7.77 5.33 -14.59
C LYS A 105 6.69 4.77 -13.66
N PHE A 106 5.76 4.03 -14.24
CA PHE A 106 4.63 3.44 -13.53
C PHE A 106 4.28 2.06 -14.13
N ASN A 107 3.97 1.06 -13.30
CA ASN A 107 3.51 -0.24 -13.78
C ASN A 107 2.06 -0.18 -14.28
N ARG A 108 1.90 -0.01 -15.59
CA ARG A 108 0.62 0.18 -16.27
C ARG A 108 -0.22 -1.08 -16.41
N LYS A 109 0.30 -2.27 -16.13
CA LYS A 109 -0.46 -3.52 -16.31
C LYS A 109 -1.63 -3.58 -15.34
N VAL A 110 -2.85 -3.70 -15.85
CA VAL A 110 -4.10 -3.76 -15.08
C VAL A 110 -4.97 -4.94 -15.50
N PHE A 111 -5.66 -5.54 -14.54
CA PHE A 111 -6.63 -6.62 -14.72
C PHE A 111 -8.04 -6.03 -14.75
N VAL A 112 -8.65 -5.99 -15.93
CA VAL A 112 -9.85 -5.18 -16.22
C VAL A 112 -10.80 -5.92 -17.16
N LEU A 113 -12.05 -5.47 -17.24
CA LEU A 113 -13.10 -6.05 -18.07
C LEU A 113 -12.72 -6.01 -19.55
N LYS A 114 -12.90 -7.15 -20.23
CA LYS A 114 -12.73 -7.26 -21.68
C LYS A 114 -13.72 -6.33 -22.37
N ARG A 115 -13.26 -5.61 -23.41
CA ARG A 115 -14.12 -4.71 -24.20
C ARG A 115 -15.33 -5.43 -24.79
N GLU A 116 -15.16 -6.69 -25.22
CA GLU A 116 -16.27 -7.48 -25.77
C GLU A 116 -17.33 -7.81 -24.71
N LYS A 117 -16.94 -8.09 -23.46
CA LYS A 117 -17.92 -8.27 -22.39
C LYS A 117 -18.64 -6.96 -22.06
N ALA A 118 -17.90 -5.85 -22.00
CA ALA A 118 -18.49 -4.52 -21.80
C ALA A 118 -19.52 -4.17 -22.90
N LYS A 119 -19.24 -4.51 -24.16
CA LYS A 119 -20.20 -4.37 -25.28
C LYS A 119 -21.44 -5.24 -25.08
N GLU A 120 -21.28 -6.49 -24.63
CA GLU A 120 -22.40 -7.38 -24.30
C GLU A 120 -23.34 -6.77 -23.26
N LEU A 121 -22.78 -6.24 -22.16
CA LEU A 121 -23.58 -5.56 -21.12
C LEU A 121 -24.30 -4.33 -21.68
N LEU A 122 -23.65 -3.55 -22.55
CA LEU A 122 -24.29 -2.41 -23.22
C LEU A 122 -25.34 -2.81 -24.25
N ARG A 123 -25.28 -4.01 -24.84
CA ARG A 123 -26.37 -4.54 -25.68
C ARG A 123 -27.59 -4.91 -24.85
N GLU A 124 -27.38 -5.44 -23.66
CA GLU A 124 -28.45 -5.75 -22.71
C GLU A 124 -29.16 -4.48 -22.24
N MET A 125 -28.38 -3.43 -21.98
CA MET A 125 -28.90 -2.12 -21.58
C MET A 125 -28.27 -0.99 -22.41
N PRO A 126 -28.83 -0.68 -23.60
CA PRO A 126 -28.30 0.36 -24.49
C PRO A 126 -28.35 1.76 -23.87
N PRO A 127 -27.28 2.58 -24.00
CA PRO A 127 -27.24 3.94 -23.47
C PRO A 127 -27.92 4.92 -24.43
N LYS A 128 -29.24 5.03 -24.30
CA LYS A 128 -30.09 5.76 -25.26
C LYS A 128 -29.75 7.25 -25.31
N ALA A 129 -29.45 7.88 -24.18
CA ALA A 129 -29.16 9.32 -24.14
C ALA A 129 -27.83 9.63 -24.85
N LEU A 130 -26.82 8.80 -24.65
CA LEU A 130 -25.53 8.89 -25.35
C LEU A 130 -25.70 8.66 -26.86
N MET A 131 -26.42 7.60 -27.24
CA MET A 131 -26.68 7.28 -28.64
C MET A 131 -27.39 8.42 -29.37
N GLU A 132 -28.45 8.99 -28.79
CA GLU A 132 -29.16 10.14 -29.35
C GLU A 132 -28.22 11.35 -29.53
N ARG A 133 -27.37 11.62 -28.54
CA ARG A 133 -26.42 12.75 -28.55
C ARG A 133 -25.33 12.60 -29.60
N LEU A 134 -24.86 11.38 -29.83
CA LEU A 134 -23.86 11.07 -30.85
C LEU A 134 -24.48 10.83 -32.24
N GLY A 135 -25.81 10.74 -32.34
CA GLY A 135 -26.53 10.59 -33.60
C GLY A 135 -26.64 9.15 -34.10
N TYR A 136 -26.63 8.17 -33.19
CA TYR A 136 -26.76 6.74 -33.52
C TYR A 136 -28.13 6.19 -33.10
N ASP A 137 -28.74 5.41 -33.99
CA ASP A 137 -29.94 4.60 -33.73
C ASP A 137 -29.61 3.10 -33.53
N ASP A 138 -28.39 2.71 -33.91
CA ASP A 138 -27.86 1.35 -33.87
C ASP A 138 -26.56 1.31 -33.05
N ILE A 139 -26.56 0.51 -31.99
CA ILE A 139 -25.43 0.40 -31.06
C ILE A 139 -24.21 -0.25 -31.71
N GLU A 140 -24.38 -1.14 -32.69
CA GLU A 140 -23.25 -1.77 -33.39
C GLU A 140 -22.50 -0.74 -34.24
N LYS A 141 -23.23 0.14 -34.94
CA LYS A 141 -22.60 1.24 -35.69
C LYS A 141 -21.83 2.18 -34.77
N MET A 142 -22.36 2.46 -33.59
CA MET A 142 -21.65 3.27 -32.58
C MET A 142 -20.36 2.56 -32.14
N PHE A 143 -20.40 1.25 -31.87
CA PHE A 143 -19.20 0.47 -31.51
C PHE A 143 -18.15 0.41 -32.61
N GLU A 144 -18.55 0.45 -33.88
CA GLU A 144 -17.63 0.41 -35.03
C GLU A 144 -16.99 1.78 -35.34
N GLN A 145 -17.70 2.88 -35.08
CA GLN A 145 -17.31 4.22 -35.52
C GLN A 145 -16.73 5.10 -34.41
N GLU A 146 -16.94 4.73 -33.14
CA GLU A 146 -16.47 5.48 -31.98
C GLU A 146 -15.36 4.75 -31.22
N ASP A 147 -14.53 5.51 -30.49
CA ASP A 147 -13.59 4.90 -29.54
C ASP A 147 -14.37 4.30 -28.37
N PHE A 148 -14.26 2.98 -28.19
CA PHE A 148 -15.02 2.26 -27.18
C PHE A 148 -14.78 2.79 -25.75
N ASP A 149 -13.55 3.19 -25.44
CA ASP A 149 -13.22 3.66 -24.09
C ASP A 149 -13.80 5.07 -23.84
N GLU A 150 -13.96 5.89 -24.90
CA GLU A 150 -14.65 7.18 -24.83
C GLU A 150 -16.15 7.00 -24.58
N ILE A 151 -16.84 6.18 -25.38
CA ILE A 151 -18.28 5.96 -25.20
C ILE A 151 -18.59 5.30 -23.86
N TYR A 152 -17.76 4.35 -23.40
CA TYR A 152 -17.97 3.68 -22.13
C TYR A 152 -17.78 4.65 -20.95
N THR A 153 -16.76 5.51 -21.01
CA THR A 153 -16.55 6.51 -19.97
C THR A 153 -17.63 7.60 -19.99
N ALA A 154 -18.17 7.93 -21.17
CA ALA A 154 -19.24 8.92 -21.34
C ALA A 154 -20.52 8.57 -20.58
N LEU A 155 -20.78 7.27 -20.34
CA LEU A 155 -21.92 6.77 -19.55
C LEU A 155 -22.04 7.48 -18.19
N ARG A 156 -20.89 7.78 -17.56
CA ARG A 156 -20.82 8.44 -16.24
C ARG A 156 -21.49 9.81 -16.20
N PHE A 157 -21.74 10.43 -17.34
CA PHE A 157 -22.37 11.74 -17.44
C PHE A 157 -23.44 11.85 -18.54
N SER A 158 -23.77 10.75 -19.23
CA SER A 158 -24.82 10.74 -20.27
C SER A 158 -26.17 10.18 -19.79
N GLU A 159 -26.19 9.07 -19.04
CA GLU A 159 -27.44 8.32 -18.76
C GLU A 159 -28.11 8.63 -17.41
N GLY A 160 -27.42 9.36 -16.51
CA GLY A 160 -27.94 9.73 -15.20
C GLY A 160 -27.83 8.64 -14.11
N PRO A 161 -28.11 8.97 -12.83
CA PRO A 161 -27.82 8.07 -11.70
C PRO A 161 -28.66 6.79 -11.65
N GLU A 162 -29.94 6.85 -12.01
CA GLU A 162 -30.84 5.68 -12.00
C GLU A 162 -30.37 4.62 -12.99
N TRP A 163 -30.07 5.04 -14.23
CA TRP A 163 -29.54 4.16 -15.26
C TRP A 163 -28.19 3.56 -14.85
N LEU A 164 -27.29 4.35 -14.27
CA LEU A 164 -25.97 3.85 -13.84
C LEU A 164 -26.09 2.78 -12.74
N ASN A 165 -27.01 2.96 -11.79
CA ASN A 165 -27.25 1.96 -10.75
C ASN A 165 -27.82 0.67 -11.32
N GLU A 166 -28.79 0.75 -12.23
CA GLU A 166 -29.35 -0.41 -12.93
C GLU A 166 -28.29 -1.11 -13.82
N TYR A 167 -27.46 -0.33 -14.51
CA TYR A 167 -26.38 -0.86 -15.34
C TYR A 167 -25.33 -1.61 -14.50
N ASN A 168 -24.97 -1.07 -13.32
CA ASN A 168 -24.03 -1.72 -12.42
C ASN A 168 -24.52 -3.11 -11.97
N GLU A 169 -25.83 -3.33 -11.81
CA GLU A 169 -26.40 -4.63 -11.43
C GLU A 169 -26.07 -5.75 -12.43
N LEU A 170 -25.87 -5.42 -13.71
CA LEU A 170 -25.48 -6.39 -14.75
C LEU A 170 -24.12 -7.04 -14.47
N PHE A 171 -23.24 -6.37 -13.70
CA PHE A 171 -21.94 -6.92 -13.33
C PHE A 171 -22.04 -8.15 -12.43
N LYS A 172 -23.19 -8.44 -11.80
CA LYS A 172 -23.43 -9.69 -11.08
C LYS A 172 -23.19 -10.93 -11.94
N THR A 173 -23.39 -10.81 -13.25
CA THR A 173 -23.24 -11.90 -14.23
C THR A 173 -21.80 -12.12 -14.68
N VAL A 174 -20.89 -11.20 -14.34
CA VAL A 174 -19.52 -11.18 -14.82
C VAL A 174 -18.64 -12.15 -14.03
N THR A 175 -17.74 -12.82 -14.72
CA THR A 175 -16.80 -13.81 -14.19
C THR A 175 -15.36 -13.37 -14.35
N ALA A 176 -14.42 -14.08 -13.71
CA ALA A 176 -13.00 -13.81 -13.85
C ALA A 176 -12.51 -13.98 -15.30
N ASP A 177 -13.13 -14.88 -16.07
CA ASP A 177 -12.79 -15.14 -17.46
C ASP A 177 -13.22 -13.99 -18.40
N ASP A 178 -14.09 -13.10 -17.94
CA ASP A 178 -14.49 -11.89 -18.65
C ASP A 178 -13.49 -10.74 -18.49
N TYR A 179 -12.44 -10.93 -17.69
CA TYR A 179 -11.37 -9.96 -17.47
C TYR A 179 -10.10 -10.35 -18.23
N GLU A 180 -9.26 -9.36 -18.50
CA GLU A 180 -7.99 -9.50 -19.19
C GLU A 180 -6.92 -8.60 -18.57
N GLU A 181 -5.65 -8.95 -18.78
CA GLU A 181 -4.55 -8.04 -18.50
C GLU A 181 -4.27 -7.15 -19.71
N ARG A 182 -4.31 -5.83 -19.50
CA ARG A 182 -3.93 -4.84 -20.50
C ARG A 182 -3.27 -3.64 -19.85
N ASP A 183 -2.67 -2.77 -20.66
CA ASP A 183 -2.09 -1.53 -20.14
C ASP A 183 -3.17 -0.48 -19.87
N LEU A 184 -3.05 0.19 -18.72
CA LEU A 184 -3.87 1.33 -18.35
C LEU A 184 -3.77 2.42 -19.42
N ARG A 185 -4.94 2.89 -19.88
CA ARG A 185 -5.05 3.89 -20.93
C ARG A 185 -5.41 5.26 -20.36
N ILE A 186 -4.71 6.30 -20.79
CA ILE A 186 -5.06 7.71 -20.54
C ILE A 186 -5.40 8.31 -21.90
N LEU A 187 -6.59 8.89 -22.04
CA LEU A 187 -7.03 9.49 -23.30
C LEU A 187 -7.62 10.89 -23.08
N GLN A 188 -7.57 11.68 -24.14
CA GLN A 188 -8.28 12.95 -24.26
C GLN A 188 -9.53 12.70 -25.10
N MET A 189 -10.70 13.01 -24.55
CA MET A 189 -11.97 12.87 -25.26
C MET A 189 -12.09 13.88 -26.41
N ASP A 190 -12.80 13.48 -27.48
CA ASP A 190 -13.10 14.40 -28.58
C ASP A 190 -13.87 15.64 -28.09
N HIS A 191 -13.30 16.81 -28.30
CA HIS A 191 -13.87 18.06 -27.81
C HIS A 191 -15.23 18.37 -28.43
N LYS A 192 -15.38 18.17 -29.75
CA LYS A 192 -16.61 18.53 -30.47
C LYS A 192 -17.77 17.60 -30.10
N LYS A 193 -17.49 16.33 -29.86
CA LYS A 193 -18.51 15.33 -29.52
C LYS A 193 -19.02 15.49 -28.08
N TYR A 194 -18.12 15.73 -27.12
CA TYR A 194 -18.45 15.55 -25.71
C TYR A 194 -18.54 16.84 -24.89
N VAL A 195 -18.11 18.01 -25.39
CA VAL A 195 -18.05 19.24 -24.56
C VAL A 195 -19.40 19.64 -23.96
N ASP A 196 -20.48 19.57 -24.74
CA ASP A 196 -21.83 19.92 -24.27
C ASP A 196 -22.36 18.88 -23.28
N LEU A 197 -22.11 17.59 -23.56
CA LEU A 197 -22.53 16.46 -22.72
C LEU A 197 -21.83 16.50 -21.35
N ALA A 198 -20.54 16.82 -21.36
CA ALA A 198 -19.69 16.90 -20.19
C ALA A 198 -19.88 18.19 -19.37
N ALA A 199 -20.51 19.23 -19.91
CA ALA A 199 -20.57 20.55 -19.29
C ALA A 199 -21.13 20.51 -17.86
N HIS A 200 -22.20 19.73 -17.63
CA HIS A 200 -22.77 19.56 -16.30
C HIS A 200 -21.83 18.80 -15.36
N PHE A 201 -21.16 17.75 -15.85
CA PHE A 201 -20.17 16.99 -15.09
C PHE A 201 -19.01 17.88 -14.64
N VAL A 202 -18.38 18.62 -15.56
CA VAL A 202 -17.25 19.51 -15.24
C VAL A 202 -17.67 20.61 -14.27
N LYS A 203 -18.85 21.21 -14.46
CA LYS A 203 -19.38 22.22 -13.55
C LYS A 203 -19.63 21.66 -12.15
N LYS A 204 -20.24 20.47 -12.06
CA LYS A 204 -20.53 19.80 -10.79
C LYS A 204 -19.26 19.32 -10.08
N LYS A 205 -18.30 18.79 -10.83
CA LYS A 205 -17.06 18.19 -10.30
C LYS A 205 -15.95 19.20 -10.12
N LEU A 206 -16.02 20.38 -10.73
CA LEU A 206 -14.98 21.42 -10.69
C LEU A 206 -13.62 20.97 -11.26
N HIS A 207 -13.53 19.81 -11.91
CA HIS A 207 -12.35 19.30 -12.62
C HIS A 207 -12.80 18.55 -13.88
N ASN A 208 -11.83 18.26 -14.76
CA ASN A 208 -12.07 17.73 -16.11
C ASN A 208 -11.45 16.35 -16.32
N VAL A 209 -11.32 15.56 -15.26
CA VAL A 209 -10.75 14.21 -15.34
C VAL A 209 -11.73 13.23 -14.71
N THR A 210 -11.90 12.08 -15.32
CA THR A 210 -12.69 10.96 -14.80
C THR A 210 -12.04 9.64 -15.24
N HIS A 211 -12.53 8.53 -14.73
CA HIS A 211 -11.99 7.20 -15.03
C HIS A 211 -13.07 6.13 -14.99
N THR A 212 -12.71 4.92 -15.39
CA THR A 212 -13.55 3.71 -15.31
C THR A 212 -12.65 2.60 -14.77
N LYS A 213 -12.82 2.22 -13.50
CA LYS A 213 -11.92 1.32 -12.75
C LYS A 213 -11.90 -0.06 -13.38
N GLU A 214 -13.09 -0.53 -13.72
CA GLU A 214 -13.41 -1.77 -14.41
C GLU A 214 -12.88 -1.84 -15.83
N MET A 215 -12.63 -0.71 -16.50
CA MET A 215 -12.04 -0.68 -17.86
C MET A 215 -10.56 -0.27 -17.87
N GLY A 216 -10.00 0.20 -16.77
CA GLY A 216 -8.60 0.64 -16.76
C GLY A 216 -8.34 1.90 -17.60
N THR A 217 -9.36 2.75 -17.76
CA THR A 217 -9.29 3.95 -18.61
C THR A 217 -9.43 5.20 -17.74
N ILE A 218 -8.57 6.18 -18.01
CA ILE A 218 -8.62 7.54 -17.46
C ILE A 218 -8.83 8.50 -18.63
N VAL A 219 -9.74 9.45 -18.45
CA VAL A 219 -10.20 10.34 -19.50
C VAL A 219 -10.08 11.79 -19.06
N VAL A 220 -9.40 12.60 -19.87
CA VAL A 220 -9.51 14.07 -19.80
C VAL A 220 -10.73 14.49 -20.61
N VAL A 221 -11.74 14.96 -19.88
CA VAL A 221 -13.03 15.37 -20.39
C VAL A 221 -12.93 16.81 -20.95
N PRO A 222 -13.54 17.11 -22.11
CA PRO A 222 -13.49 18.45 -22.69
C PRO A 222 -14.26 19.49 -21.86
N MET A 223 -13.82 20.75 -21.97
CA MET A 223 -14.44 21.89 -21.31
C MET A 223 -14.77 23.01 -22.30
N HIS A 224 -15.78 23.82 -22.00
CA HIS A 224 -16.06 25.06 -22.75
C HIS A 224 -15.02 26.16 -22.51
N ALA A 225 -14.38 26.15 -21.34
CA ALA A 225 -13.35 27.11 -21.01
C ALA A 225 -12.17 26.97 -21.98
N LYS A 226 -11.83 28.06 -22.69
CA LYS A 226 -10.64 28.11 -23.56
C LYS A 226 -9.36 28.39 -22.78
N LYS A 227 -9.48 29.18 -21.71
CA LYS A 227 -8.39 29.53 -20.81
C LYS A 227 -8.73 29.13 -19.37
N MET A 228 -7.78 28.54 -18.67
CA MET A 228 -7.87 28.20 -17.25
C MET A 228 -6.51 28.37 -16.56
N ARG A 229 -6.42 29.34 -15.66
CA ARG A 229 -5.25 29.55 -14.82
C ARG A 229 -5.03 28.31 -13.93
N GLY A 230 -3.79 27.85 -13.85
CA GLY A 230 -3.42 26.72 -12.98
C GLY A 230 -3.88 25.34 -13.44
N LEU A 231 -4.33 25.20 -14.69
CA LEU A 231 -4.80 23.93 -15.23
C LEU A 231 -3.78 22.78 -15.05
N VAL A 232 -2.48 23.07 -15.19
CA VAL A 232 -1.43 22.04 -15.09
C VAL A 232 -1.41 21.36 -13.72
N LEU A 233 -1.35 22.12 -12.62
CA LEU A 233 -1.40 21.56 -11.26
C LEU A 233 -2.80 21.14 -10.82
N LYS A 234 -3.82 21.35 -11.66
CA LYS A 234 -5.17 20.85 -11.43
C LYS A 234 -5.40 19.50 -12.09
N THR A 235 -5.03 19.36 -13.36
CA THR A 235 -5.35 18.18 -14.18
C THR A 235 -4.26 17.11 -14.13
N LEU A 236 -2.98 17.47 -14.18
CA LEU A 236 -1.88 16.49 -14.20
C LEU A 236 -1.82 15.66 -12.89
N PRO A 237 -1.88 16.26 -11.69
CA PRO A 237 -1.91 15.47 -10.47
C PRO A 237 -3.15 14.57 -10.35
N LEU A 238 -4.30 14.99 -10.89
CA LEU A 238 -5.51 14.14 -10.97
C LEU A 238 -5.32 12.94 -11.89
N LEU A 239 -4.61 13.09 -13.01
CA LEU A 239 -4.27 11.97 -13.89
C LEU A 239 -3.42 10.94 -13.14
N LEU A 240 -2.37 11.39 -12.46
CA LEU A 240 -1.48 10.52 -11.67
C LEU A 240 -2.20 9.86 -10.49
N HIS A 241 -3.16 10.57 -9.88
CA HIS A 241 -4.04 10.04 -8.84
C HIS A 241 -4.89 8.88 -9.37
N TYR A 242 -5.60 9.09 -10.49
CA TYR A 242 -6.43 8.03 -11.07
C TYR A 242 -5.61 6.86 -11.62
N MET A 243 -4.34 7.06 -12.01
CA MET A 243 -3.44 5.95 -12.36
C MET A 243 -3.26 4.99 -11.19
N ASN A 244 -2.97 5.54 -10.00
CA ASN A 244 -2.83 4.73 -8.80
C ASN A 244 -4.15 4.10 -8.35
N GLU A 245 -5.27 4.84 -8.44
CA GLU A 245 -6.60 4.34 -8.09
C GLU A 245 -6.99 3.14 -8.96
N VAL A 246 -6.92 3.29 -10.28
CA VAL A 246 -7.22 2.23 -11.24
C VAL A 246 -6.34 1.00 -10.99
N LYS A 247 -5.06 1.20 -10.72
CA LYS A 247 -4.13 0.10 -10.40
C LYS A 247 -4.53 -0.64 -9.13
N LEU A 248 -4.90 0.09 -8.07
CA LEU A 248 -5.37 -0.50 -6.81
C LEU A 248 -6.59 -1.39 -7.05
N TYR A 249 -7.62 -0.88 -7.72
CA TYR A 249 -8.83 -1.65 -8.00
C TYR A 249 -8.57 -2.82 -8.94
N SER A 250 -7.70 -2.66 -9.93
CA SER A 250 -7.23 -3.77 -10.77
C SER A 250 -6.60 -4.88 -9.94
N THR A 251 -5.66 -4.55 -9.04
CA THR A 251 -5.03 -5.53 -8.15
C THR A 251 -6.06 -6.18 -7.25
N PHE A 252 -6.99 -5.40 -6.69
CA PHE A 252 -8.11 -5.92 -5.90
C PHE A 252 -8.97 -6.90 -6.69
N PHE A 253 -9.43 -6.56 -7.90
CA PHE A 253 -10.20 -7.46 -8.75
C PHE A 253 -9.40 -8.71 -9.12
N LYS A 254 -8.10 -8.59 -9.42
CA LYS A 254 -7.24 -9.74 -9.70
C LYS A 254 -7.16 -10.69 -8.51
N LEU A 255 -7.03 -10.17 -7.29
CA LEU A 255 -7.03 -10.97 -6.05
C LEU A 255 -8.39 -11.64 -5.81
N LYS A 256 -9.49 -10.95 -6.08
CA LYS A 256 -10.86 -11.48 -5.91
C LYS A 256 -11.29 -12.42 -7.02
N SER A 257 -10.59 -12.46 -8.16
CA SER A 257 -10.92 -13.33 -9.29
C SER A 257 -10.88 -14.83 -8.93
N LYS A 258 -10.19 -15.20 -7.84
CA LYS A 258 -10.13 -16.57 -7.31
C LYS A 258 -11.23 -16.90 -6.29
N LYS A 259 -12.04 -15.92 -5.88
CA LYS A 259 -13.15 -16.11 -4.92
C LYS A 259 -14.48 -16.40 -5.64
N PRO A 260 -15.41 -17.13 -5.01
CA PRO A 260 -16.78 -17.26 -5.50
C PRO A 260 -17.46 -15.88 -5.65
N HIS A 261 -18.47 -15.79 -6.52
CA HIS A 261 -19.28 -14.58 -6.71
C HIS A 261 -18.50 -13.31 -7.12
N PHE A 262 -17.42 -13.47 -7.90
CA PHE A 262 -16.58 -12.37 -8.38
C PHE A 262 -17.38 -11.18 -8.97
N GLY A 263 -18.37 -11.43 -9.84
CA GLY A 263 -19.20 -10.35 -10.42
C GLY A 263 -19.97 -9.52 -9.38
N LYS A 264 -20.43 -10.16 -8.29
CA LYS A 264 -21.06 -9.45 -7.16
C LYS A 264 -20.06 -8.53 -6.46
N VAL A 265 -18.83 -9.00 -6.23
CA VAL A 265 -17.75 -8.18 -5.64
C VAL A 265 -17.45 -6.96 -6.51
N VAL A 266 -17.35 -7.16 -7.83
CA VAL A 266 -17.16 -6.04 -8.78
C VAL A 266 -18.31 -5.05 -8.69
N MET A 267 -19.56 -5.52 -8.75
CA MET A 267 -20.74 -4.66 -8.65
C MET A 267 -20.75 -3.84 -7.35
N GLU A 268 -20.57 -4.48 -6.19
CA GLU A 268 -20.57 -3.79 -4.89
C GLU A 268 -19.45 -2.74 -4.80
N THR A 269 -18.30 -3.03 -5.42
CA THR A 269 -17.17 -2.10 -5.52
C THR A 269 -17.48 -0.89 -6.42
N LEU A 270 -18.28 -1.07 -7.48
CA LEU A 270 -18.69 0.00 -8.39
C LEU A 270 -19.82 0.87 -7.80
N ILE A 271 -20.72 0.27 -7.01
CA ILE A 271 -21.86 0.95 -6.40
C ILE A 271 -21.45 1.71 -5.11
N ALA A 272 -20.45 1.20 -4.38
CA ALA A 272 -19.82 1.84 -3.22
C ALA A 272 -20.79 2.60 -2.28
N ASP A 273 -21.76 1.89 -1.72
CA ASP A 273 -22.37 2.27 -0.43
C ASP A 273 -22.63 1.01 0.41
N PRO A 274 -21.78 0.74 1.41
CA PRO A 274 -22.32 0.14 2.63
C PRO A 274 -21.75 0.80 3.88
N GLY A 275 -22.64 1.46 4.64
CA GLY A 275 -22.37 2.08 5.94
C GLY A 275 -22.17 1.10 7.12
N ASN A 276 -21.36 0.05 6.98
CA ASN A 276 -21.08 -0.87 8.08
C ASN A 276 -19.66 -0.71 8.64
N ALA A 277 -19.60 -0.29 9.91
CA ALA A 277 -18.39 -0.05 10.67
C ALA A 277 -17.56 -1.32 10.89
N SER A 278 -16.24 -1.15 10.98
CA SER A 278 -15.30 -2.26 11.01
C SER A 278 -14.74 -2.55 12.39
N GLN A 279 -14.48 -3.81 12.68
CA GLN A 279 -13.98 -4.28 13.98
C GLN A 279 -12.52 -4.70 13.89
N MET A 280 -11.77 -4.48 14.97
CA MET A 280 -10.38 -4.92 15.10
C MET A 280 -10.26 -5.76 16.38
N VAL A 281 -9.83 -7.01 16.26
CA VAL A 281 -9.39 -7.92 17.35
C VAL A 281 -10.22 -7.79 18.64
N GLY A 282 -11.51 -8.15 18.57
CA GLY A 282 -12.39 -8.22 19.74
C GLY A 282 -12.80 -6.88 20.38
N HIS A 283 -12.37 -5.74 19.83
CA HIS A 283 -12.76 -4.41 20.29
C HIS A 283 -13.51 -3.64 19.20
N LYS A 284 -14.71 -3.17 19.54
CA LYS A 284 -15.50 -2.29 18.67
C LYS A 284 -14.85 -0.93 18.65
N VAL A 285 -14.46 -0.49 17.47
CA VAL A 285 -14.20 0.93 17.29
C VAL A 285 -14.98 1.42 16.08
N HIS A 286 -15.66 2.55 16.25
CA HIS A 286 -16.59 3.10 15.27
C HIS A 286 -15.77 3.87 14.23
N TRP A 287 -15.43 3.22 13.12
CA TRP A 287 -14.85 3.90 11.95
C TRP A 287 -15.66 3.56 10.72
N ARG A 288 -15.80 4.53 9.82
CA ARG A 288 -16.47 4.35 8.54
C ARG A 288 -15.47 4.55 7.43
N VAL A 289 -15.53 3.71 6.41
CA VAL A 289 -15.02 4.07 5.09
C VAL A 289 -16.11 4.87 4.39
N ILE A 290 -15.81 6.11 4.03
CA ILE A 290 -16.74 7.00 3.35
C ILE A 290 -16.13 7.32 1.99
N GLN A 291 -16.62 6.70 0.92
CA GLN A 291 -16.31 7.17 -0.43
C GLN A 291 -17.25 8.33 -0.76
N ARG A 292 -16.81 9.58 -0.54
CA ARG A 292 -17.64 10.74 -0.89
C ARG A 292 -16.85 11.79 -1.66
N TYR A 293 -17.07 11.78 -2.98
CA TYR A 293 -17.04 13.02 -3.74
C TYR A 293 -18.22 13.87 -3.28
N LEU A 294 -17.94 14.96 -2.57
CA LEU A 294 -18.72 16.20 -2.37
C LEU A 294 -18.73 16.60 -0.88
N GLY A 295 -17.85 17.52 -0.51
CA GLY A 295 -18.01 18.45 0.62
C GLY A 295 -18.09 19.89 0.10
N LYS A 296 -18.82 20.11 -1.00
CA LYS A 296 -18.62 21.28 -1.88
C LYS A 296 -19.52 22.49 -1.62
N HIS A 297 -20.48 22.42 -0.71
CA HIS A 297 -21.29 23.58 -0.33
C HIS A 297 -21.66 23.57 1.15
N LYS A 298 -21.69 24.75 1.77
CA LYS A 298 -22.22 25.00 3.13
C LYS A 298 -23.70 24.60 3.30
N GLU A 299 -24.41 24.36 2.21
CA GLU A 299 -25.87 24.15 2.19
C GLU A 299 -26.30 22.73 1.81
N ASP A 300 -25.38 21.84 1.41
CA ASP A 300 -25.74 20.43 1.23
C ASP A 300 -25.75 19.74 2.60
N SER A 301 -26.85 19.05 2.89
CA SER A 301 -27.14 18.28 4.12
C SER A 301 -26.23 17.06 4.27
N ILE A 302 -24.92 17.29 4.30
CA ILE A 302 -23.95 16.30 4.72
C ILE A 302 -23.99 16.32 6.24
N ASP A 303 -24.92 15.52 6.75
CA ASP A 303 -25.06 15.21 8.17
C ASP A 303 -23.69 14.95 8.79
N LYS A 304 -23.58 15.35 10.07
CA LYS A 304 -22.50 15.26 11.08
C LYS A 304 -21.47 14.13 10.96
N VAL A 305 -21.75 13.11 10.16
CA VAL A 305 -20.94 11.94 9.81
C VAL A 305 -19.64 12.30 9.07
N ALA A 306 -19.57 13.38 8.27
CA ALA A 306 -18.31 13.79 7.62
C ALA A 306 -17.21 14.21 8.60
N PHE A 307 -17.59 14.53 9.84
CA PHE A 307 -16.70 14.91 10.92
C PHE A 307 -16.44 13.76 11.91
N GLU A 308 -16.95 12.56 11.62
CA GLU A 308 -16.60 11.32 12.34
C GLU A 308 -15.24 10.77 11.84
N PRO A 309 -14.47 10.05 12.68
CA PRO A 309 -13.24 9.39 12.24
C PRO A 309 -13.50 8.43 11.06
N HIS A 310 -12.80 8.63 9.95
CA HIS A 310 -12.94 7.83 8.73
C HIS A 310 -11.61 7.65 8.01
N VAL A 311 -11.55 6.63 7.15
CA VAL A 311 -10.42 6.35 6.25
C VAL A 311 -11.01 6.12 4.86
N GLN A 312 -10.50 6.75 3.82
CA GLN A 312 -10.91 6.45 2.45
C GLN A 312 -9.84 5.61 1.74
N PRO A 313 -10.21 4.59 0.94
CA PRO A 313 -9.29 3.91 0.04
C PRO A 313 -8.50 4.89 -0.84
N GLU A 314 -9.15 6.01 -1.18
CA GLU A 314 -8.63 7.12 -1.94
C GLU A 314 -7.33 7.73 -1.37
N ASP A 315 -7.23 7.74 -0.04
CA ASP A 315 -6.15 8.40 0.67
C ASP A 315 -4.83 7.65 0.61
N LEU A 316 -4.88 6.32 0.48
CA LEU A 316 -3.67 5.50 0.32
C LEU A 316 -2.96 5.76 -1.01
N HIS A 317 -3.68 6.23 -2.03
CA HIS A 317 -3.09 6.47 -3.34
C HIS A 317 -2.77 7.93 -3.65
N TRP A 318 -3.30 8.91 -2.92
CA TRP A 318 -2.90 10.31 -3.07
C TRP A 318 -1.41 10.52 -2.83
N ARG A 319 -0.84 9.94 -1.78
CA ARG A 319 0.61 10.03 -1.49
C ARG A 319 1.46 9.50 -2.66
N ARG A 320 1.02 8.41 -3.30
CA ARG A 320 1.70 7.82 -4.47
C ARG A 320 1.57 8.69 -5.73
N ALA A 321 0.49 9.46 -5.86
CA ALA A 321 0.31 10.37 -6.98
C ALA A 321 1.31 11.55 -6.91
N GLU A 322 1.57 12.05 -5.71
CA GLU A 322 2.60 13.07 -5.47
C GLU A 322 4.00 12.55 -5.80
N ASP A 323 4.33 11.31 -5.43
CA ASP A 323 5.61 10.70 -5.79
C ASP A 323 5.83 10.66 -7.32
N LEU A 324 4.79 10.33 -8.09
CA LEU A 324 4.85 10.37 -9.55
C LEU A 324 4.99 11.81 -10.08
N LEU A 325 4.38 12.79 -9.39
CA LEU A 325 4.50 14.20 -9.77
C LEU A 325 5.92 14.72 -9.54
N TYR A 326 6.58 14.30 -8.46
CA TYR A 326 7.98 14.64 -8.16
C TYR A 326 8.98 14.00 -9.14
N GLN A 327 8.63 12.87 -9.78
CA GLN A 327 9.42 12.34 -10.90
C GLN A 327 9.40 13.25 -12.13
N ILE A 328 8.29 13.97 -12.34
CA ILE A 328 8.15 14.92 -13.46
C ILE A 328 8.92 16.19 -13.15
N ASP A 329 8.67 16.80 -11.99
CA ASP A 329 9.35 18.02 -11.53
C ASP A 329 9.86 17.87 -10.09
N PRO A 330 11.17 17.59 -9.91
CA PRO A 330 11.77 17.45 -8.58
C PRO A 330 11.66 18.70 -7.69
N GLU A 331 11.51 19.92 -8.25
CA GLU A 331 11.36 21.13 -7.44
C GLU A 331 10.00 21.22 -6.72
N LEU A 332 9.03 20.38 -7.11
CA LEU A 332 7.77 20.22 -6.37
C LEU A 332 7.96 19.53 -5.01
N GLU A 333 9.16 19.04 -4.68
CA GLU A 333 9.48 18.44 -3.37
C GLU A 333 9.19 19.37 -2.17
N PHE A 334 9.01 20.69 -2.38
CA PHE A 334 8.46 21.59 -1.36
C PHE A 334 7.12 21.13 -0.77
N TRP A 335 6.29 20.46 -1.58
CA TRP A 335 4.96 19.97 -1.21
C TRP A 335 4.98 18.55 -0.59
N LYS A 336 6.14 17.88 -0.63
CA LYS A 336 6.29 16.50 -0.17
C LYS A 336 6.02 16.37 1.33
N ASP A 337 5.14 15.43 1.68
CA ASP A 337 4.68 15.20 3.05
C ASP A 337 4.12 16.47 3.71
N ARG A 338 3.45 17.33 2.92
CA ARG A 338 2.74 18.54 3.39
C ARG A 338 1.23 18.45 3.23
N ASP A 339 0.75 17.36 2.66
CA ASP A 339 -0.65 17.02 2.44
C ASP A 339 -1.49 17.08 3.73
N TYR A 340 -0.94 16.66 4.88
CA TYR A 340 -1.59 16.73 6.20
C TYR A 340 -1.16 17.93 7.06
N VAL A 341 -0.42 18.90 6.50
CA VAL A 341 0.11 20.04 7.25
C VAL A 341 -0.82 21.24 7.14
N GLY A 342 -1.18 21.81 8.28
CA GLY A 342 -2.05 22.98 8.35
C GLY A 342 -1.87 23.75 9.66
N VAL A 343 -2.15 25.05 9.61
CA VAL A 343 -2.08 25.95 10.78
C VAL A 343 -3.39 26.72 10.92
N MET A 344 -3.90 26.80 12.14
CA MET A 344 -5.12 27.55 12.42
C MET A 344 -4.86 29.06 12.41
N TYR A 345 -5.58 29.78 11.56
CA TYR A 345 -5.64 31.23 11.53
C TYR A 345 -7.10 31.68 11.47
N ASP A 346 -7.48 32.68 12.27
CA ASP A 346 -8.83 33.27 12.25
C ASP A 346 -9.99 32.24 12.35
N GLY A 347 -9.77 31.15 13.08
CA GLY A 347 -10.76 30.10 13.30
C GLY A 347 -10.91 29.08 12.16
N PHE A 348 -10.08 29.12 11.11
CA PHE A 348 -10.09 28.15 10.01
C PHE A 348 -8.66 27.79 9.55
N PRO A 349 -8.37 26.54 9.16
CA PRO A 349 -7.01 26.15 8.78
C PRO A 349 -6.53 26.85 7.50
N VAL A 350 -5.25 27.21 7.45
CA VAL A 350 -4.50 27.43 6.21
C VAL A 350 -3.75 26.13 5.92
N ALA A 351 -4.17 25.42 4.88
CA ALA A 351 -3.63 24.13 4.47
C ALA A 351 -2.37 24.30 3.60
N PHE A 352 -1.38 23.44 3.80
CA PHE A 352 -0.19 23.31 2.97
C PHE A 352 -0.34 22.17 1.94
N ASN A 353 -1.55 21.63 1.81
CA ASN A 353 -1.90 20.60 0.84
C ASN A 353 -1.93 21.18 -0.58
N LEU A 354 -1.18 20.57 -1.51
CA LEU A 354 -1.03 21.05 -2.88
C LEU A 354 -2.37 21.18 -3.62
N PHE A 355 -3.32 20.28 -3.39
CA PHE A 355 -4.63 20.32 -4.07
C PHE A 355 -5.50 21.44 -3.55
N ASP A 356 -5.59 21.61 -2.23
CA ASP A 356 -6.38 22.70 -1.65
C ASP A 356 -5.85 24.07 -2.12
N VAL A 357 -4.52 24.25 -2.15
CA VAL A 357 -3.90 25.51 -2.61
C VAL A 357 -4.06 25.71 -4.12
N SER A 358 -3.80 24.69 -4.94
CA SER A 358 -3.88 24.79 -6.41
C SER A 358 -5.32 24.96 -6.92
N PHE A 359 -6.30 24.36 -6.25
CA PHE A 359 -7.71 24.52 -6.61
C PHE A 359 -8.21 25.91 -6.22
N ALA A 360 -7.85 26.39 -5.02
CA ALA A 360 -8.14 27.76 -4.60
C ALA A 360 -7.51 28.78 -5.57
N TYR A 361 -6.27 28.55 -6.02
CA TYR A 361 -5.59 29.39 -7.01
C TYR A 361 -6.30 29.42 -8.36
N SER A 362 -6.66 28.23 -8.87
CA SER A 362 -7.34 28.09 -10.17
C SER A 362 -8.74 28.72 -10.16
N ASN A 363 -9.42 28.67 -9.02
CA ASN A 363 -10.76 29.23 -8.81
C ASN A 363 -10.73 30.70 -8.35
N GLN A 364 -9.55 31.28 -8.10
CA GLN A 364 -9.35 32.65 -7.61
C GLN A 364 -10.05 32.91 -6.27
N GLU A 365 -10.01 31.93 -5.37
CA GLU A 365 -10.62 32.06 -4.05
C GLU A 365 -9.89 33.09 -3.19
N PRO A 366 -10.61 33.99 -2.50
CA PRO A 366 -10.01 34.86 -1.50
C PRO A 366 -9.63 34.07 -0.23
N TYR A 367 -8.88 34.69 0.67
CA TYR A 367 -8.42 34.05 1.91
C TYR A 367 -9.58 33.47 2.74
N GLU A 368 -10.73 34.14 2.79
CA GLU A 368 -11.93 33.69 3.51
C GLU A 368 -12.59 32.46 2.86
N GLY A 369 -12.34 32.24 1.56
CA GLY A 369 -12.85 31.13 0.76
C GLY A 369 -11.88 29.94 0.66
N ARG A 370 -10.75 29.98 1.37
CA ARG A 370 -9.70 28.96 1.28
C ARG A 370 -10.21 27.56 1.60
N TYR A 371 -9.64 26.57 0.90
CA TYR A 371 -10.01 25.17 1.05
C TYR A 371 -9.15 24.48 2.11
N ALA A 372 -9.69 23.41 2.69
CA ALA A 372 -9.03 22.57 3.70
C ALA A 372 -9.51 21.12 3.62
N TYR A 373 -10.11 20.73 2.50
CA TYR A 373 -10.78 19.44 2.37
C TYR A 373 -9.76 18.31 2.26
N HIS A 374 -8.90 18.35 1.25
CA HIS A 374 -7.89 17.31 1.02
C HIS A 374 -6.88 17.27 2.17
N PHE A 375 -6.59 18.42 2.76
CA PHE A 375 -5.81 18.51 3.99
C PHE A 375 -6.42 17.74 5.16
N ARG A 376 -7.73 17.88 5.40
CA ARG A 376 -8.40 17.20 6.52
C ARG A 376 -8.45 15.69 6.32
N GLU A 377 -8.70 15.24 5.09
CA GLU A 377 -8.61 13.82 4.73
C GLU A 377 -7.19 13.29 5.01
N SER A 378 -6.17 13.98 4.49
CA SER A 378 -4.76 13.58 4.68
C SER A 378 -4.37 13.56 6.16
N LEU A 379 -4.86 14.52 6.96
CA LEU A 379 -4.61 14.59 8.40
C LEU A 379 -5.28 13.45 9.17
N TRP A 380 -6.50 13.05 8.80
CA TRP A 380 -7.13 11.86 9.38
C TRP A 380 -6.26 10.63 9.12
N ASN A 381 -5.85 10.40 7.88
CA ASN A 381 -5.00 9.27 7.53
C ASN A 381 -3.68 9.28 8.26
N GLU A 382 -3.03 10.43 8.36
CA GLU A 382 -1.77 10.55 9.09
C GLU A 382 -1.97 10.21 10.57
N ILE A 383 -3.07 10.63 11.22
CA ILE A 383 -3.40 10.19 12.58
C ILE A 383 -3.47 8.65 12.63
N PHE A 384 -4.19 8.02 11.71
CA PHE A 384 -4.33 6.57 11.68
C PHE A 384 -2.99 5.86 11.43
N VAL A 385 -2.17 6.33 10.49
CA VAL A 385 -0.84 5.79 10.21
C VAL A 385 0.05 5.87 11.45
N ARG A 386 0.00 6.98 12.21
CA ARG A 386 0.81 7.16 13.42
C ARG A 386 0.42 6.17 14.52
N TYR A 387 -0.85 5.79 14.63
CA TYR A 387 -1.31 4.82 15.63
C TYR A 387 -1.24 3.36 15.15
N MET A 388 -1.72 3.05 13.96
CA MET A 388 -1.86 1.67 13.47
C MET A 388 -0.66 1.20 12.66
N GLY A 389 0.09 2.13 12.06
CA GLY A 389 1.09 1.83 11.03
C GLY A 389 0.44 1.64 9.66
N PHE A 390 1.15 2.06 8.60
CA PHE A 390 0.64 2.06 7.23
C PHE A 390 0.18 0.67 6.74
N LYS A 391 0.91 -0.38 7.13
CA LYS A 391 0.57 -1.77 6.76
C LYS A 391 -0.78 -2.20 7.32
N ASN A 392 -1.00 -2.03 8.63
CA ASN A 392 -2.26 -2.41 9.27
C ASN A 392 -3.43 -1.56 8.76
N LEU A 393 -3.21 -0.28 8.48
CA LEU A 393 -4.22 0.58 7.86
C LEU A 393 -4.58 0.09 6.46
N SER A 394 -3.58 -0.25 5.64
CA SER A 394 -3.79 -0.78 4.28
C SER A 394 -4.52 -2.13 4.30
N GLU A 395 -4.13 -3.04 5.20
CA GLU A 395 -4.80 -4.33 5.40
C GLU A 395 -6.25 -4.13 5.83
N GLN A 396 -6.54 -3.19 6.74
CA GLN A 396 -7.91 -2.88 7.13
C GLN A 396 -8.75 -2.29 6.00
N VAL A 397 -8.20 -1.39 5.20
CA VAL A 397 -8.89 -0.85 4.02
C VAL A 397 -9.21 -2.00 3.05
N LEU A 398 -8.28 -2.93 2.84
CA LEU A 398 -8.49 -4.10 2.00
C LEU A 398 -9.48 -5.13 2.58
N GLU A 399 -9.47 -5.35 3.89
CA GLU A 399 -10.44 -6.21 4.60
C GLU A 399 -11.85 -5.63 4.53
N GLN A 400 -12.01 -4.31 4.62
CA GLN A 400 -13.32 -3.67 4.52
C GLN A 400 -13.88 -3.64 3.10
N LEU A 401 -13.00 -3.53 2.11
CA LEU A 401 -13.35 -3.78 0.70
C LEU A 401 -13.78 -5.25 0.46
N ASP A 402 -13.55 -6.17 1.41
CA ASP A 402 -13.89 -7.61 1.34
C ASP A 402 -15.24 -7.98 2.01
N ASN A 403 -16.08 -7.02 2.44
CA ASN A 403 -17.22 -7.30 3.33
C ASN A 403 -18.28 -8.27 2.75
N ASP A 404 -18.18 -9.55 3.16
CA ASP A 404 -19.31 -10.38 3.57
C ASP A 404 -19.67 -10.12 5.05
N MET A 405 -20.97 -10.24 5.36
CA MET A 405 -21.66 -9.76 6.57
C MET A 405 -21.26 -10.36 7.93
N ILE A 406 -21.29 -9.54 9.00
CA ILE A 406 -21.83 -9.94 10.32
C ILE A 406 -22.67 -8.79 10.90
N ALA A 407 -23.92 -9.07 11.28
CA ALA A 407 -24.79 -8.09 11.93
C ALA A 407 -24.30 -7.74 13.35
N PRO A 408 -24.39 -6.48 13.80
CA PRO A 408 -23.84 -6.07 15.09
C PRO A 408 -24.63 -6.68 16.27
N GLU A 409 -23.96 -7.48 17.09
CA GLU A 409 -24.49 -7.91 18.38
C GLU A 409 -24.60 -6.71 19.33
N LYS A 410 -25.77 -6.51 19.96
CA LYS A 410 -25.98 -5.49 20.99
C LYS A 410 -25.36 -5.96 22.31
N LEU A 411 -24.38 -5.22 22.81
CA LEU A 411 -23.78 -5.45 24.13
C LEU A 411 -24.02 -4.23 25.01
N ASP A 412 -24.58 -4.46 26.20
CA ASP A 412 -24.71 -3.45 27.25
C ASP A 412 -23.34 -3.18 27.89
N LEU A 413 -22.87 -1.94 27.80
CA LEU A 413 -21.58 -1.52 28.36
C LEU A 413 -21.67 -1.34 29.89
N PRO A 414 -20.67 -1.82 30.66
CA PRO A 414 -20.60 -1.54 32.09
C PRO A 414 -20.18 -0.09 32.36
N LYS A 415 -20.91 0.60 33.25
CA LYS A 415 -20.58 1.95 33.72
C LYS A 415 -19.29 1.93 34.56
N ALA A 416 -18.16 2.32 33.98
CA ALA A 416 -16.90 2.38 34.73
C ALA A 416 -16.74 3.70 35.51
N LYS A 417 -16.63 3.60 36.84
CA LYS A 417 -16.08 4.65 37.70
C LYS A 417 -14.55 4.58 37.65
N ALA A 418 -13.90 5.65 37.21
CA ALA A 418 -12.45 5.75 37.21
C ALA A 418 -11.86 5.72 38.64
N LYS A 419 -10.84 4.90 38.87
CA LYS A 419 -9.88 5.07 39.97
C LYS A 419 -8.49 5.28 39.38
N ALA A 420 -7.84 6.37 39.79
CA ALA A 420 -6.49 6.70 39.38
C ALA A 420 -5.46 5.69 39.95
N SER A 421 -4.60 5.17 39.08
CA SER A 421 -3.46 4.34 39.46
C SER A 421 -2.32 5.20 39.98
N LYS A 422 -1.77 4.84 41.16
CA LYS A 422 -0.52 5.37 41.72
C LYS A 422 0.58 4.35 41.44
N VAL A 423 1.36 4.55 40.39
CA VAL A 423 2.66 3.86 40.21
C VAL A 423 3.73 4.93 40.04
N PRO A 424 4.86 4.88 40.77
CA PRO A 424 5.92 5.87 40.65
C PRO A 424 6.65 5.71 39.31
N ALA A 425 6.84 6.82 38.61
CA ALA A 425 7.57 6.89 37.35
C ALA A 425 9.06 6.55 37.56
N LEU A 426 9.52 5.46 36.95
CA LEU A 426 10.93 5.19 36.70
C LEU A 426 11.45 6.25 35.72
N LYS A 427 12.17 7.25 36.24
CA LYS A 427 12.87 8.26 35.44
C LYS A 427 14.25 7.73 35.00
N ALA A 428 14.46 7.80 33.68
CA ALA A 428 15.66 8.24 32.99
C ALA A 428 17.00 7.53 33.29
N GLN A 429 17.36 6.60 32.40
CA GLN A 429 18.73 6.44 31.91
C GLN A 429 18.68 5.68 30.58
N ASN A 430 18.47 6.39 29.47
CA ASN A 430 18.87 5.97 28.13
C ASN A 430 19.07 7.27 27.33
N ALA A 431 20.29 7.49 26.83
CA ALA A 431 20.74 8.78 26.31
C ALA A 431 19.99 9.21 25.03
N LYS A 432 19.78 10.52 24.86
CA LYS A 432 19.14 11.17 23.69
C LYS A 432 19.72 10.75 22.32
N SER A 433 20.93 10.22 22.27
CA SER A 433 21.56 9.71 21.04
C SER A 433 20.86 8.46 20.49
N ASP A 434 20.36 7.56 21.35
CA ASP A 434 19.71 6.32 20.91
C ASP A 434 18.29 6.54 20.38
N LEU A 435 17.59 7.55 20.89
CA LEU A 435 16.26 7.93 20.40
C LEU A 435 16.32 8.56 19.00
N LEU A 436 17.36 9.33 18.71
CA LEU A 436 17.56 9.93 17.39
C LEU A 436 18.00 8.88 16.35
N ILE A 437 18.80 7.89 16.77
CA ILE A 437 19.17 6.74 15.93
C ILE A 437 17.94 5.86 15.65
N ARG A 438 17.14 5.54 16.67
CA ARG A 438 15.86 4.82 16.50
C ARG A 438 14.88 5.59 15.60
N ARG A 439 14.79 6.92 15.75
CA ARG A 439 13.95 7.78 14.91
C ARG A 439 14.41 7.75 13.44
N LYS A 440 15.71 7.92 13.17
CA LYS A 440 16.27 7.80 11.82
C LYS A 440 16.10 6.39 11.23
N LEU A 441 16.16 5.35 12.04
CA LEU A 441 15.90 3.97 11.61
C LEU A 441 14.42 3.74 11.26
N ILE A 442 13.49 4.34 12.00
CA ILE A 442 12.05 4.28 11.75
C ILE A 442 11.68 5.09 10.49
N ASP A 443 12.15 6.33 10.38
CA ASP A 443 11.87 7.18 9.22
C ASP A 443 12.49 6.57 7.94
N ALA A 444 13.68 5.96 8.06
CA ALA A 444 14.27 5.19 6.97
C ALA A 444 13.54 3.87 6.70
N ALA A 445 12.90 3.23 7.69
CA ALA A 445 12.10 2.01 7.49
C ALA A 445 10.73 2.31 6.83
N GLU A 446 10.17 3.50 7.06
CA GLU A 446 8.90 3.94 6.45
C GLU A 446 9.08 4.28 4.96
N GLY A 447 10.16 4.99 4.58
CA GLY A 447 10.50 5.23 3.16
C GLY A 447 10.92 3.98 2.38
N ARG A 448 11.15 2.86 3.07
CA ARG A 448 11.59 1.57 2.55
C ARG A 448 10.42 0.63 2.17
N LEU A 449 9.20 0.91 2.61
CA LEU A 449 8.05 0.01 2.42
C LEU A 449 7.54 -0.09 0.97
N GLY A 450 7.81 0.91 0.12
CA GLY A 450 7.42 0.88 -1.30
C GLY A 450 8.11 -0.22 -2.09
N GLY A 451 9.43 -0.38 -1.91
CA GLY A 451 10.22 -1.43 -2.57
C GLY A 451 9.98 -2.83 -2.02
N VAL A 452 9.55 -2.96 -0.75
CA VAL A 452 9.30 -4.26 -0.11
C VAL A 452 8.23 -5.08 -0.83
N ILE A 453 7.19 -4.43 -1.39
CA ILE A 453 6.14 -5.14 -2.14
C ILE A 453 6.69 -5.69 -3.46
N GLU A 454 7.47 -4.88 -4.19
CA GLU A 454 8.11 -5.32 -5.44
C GLU A 454 9.13 -6.43 -5.21
N GLU A 455 9.86 -6.37 -4.08
CA GLU A 455 10.75 -7.46 -3.63
C GLU A 455 9.98 -8.74 -3.33
N PHE A 456 8.80 -8.64 -2.69
CA PHE A 456 7.94 -9.79 -2.45
C PHE A 456 7.44 -10.41 -3.75
N GLU A 457 6.90 -9.62 -4.67
CA GLU A 457 6.43 -10.12 -5.96
C GLU A 457 7.55 -10.84 -6.72
N SER A 458 8.74 -10.24 -6.77
CA SER A 458 9.90 -10.81 -7.47
C SER A 458 10.41 -12.10 -6.81
N ALA A 459 10.51 -12.12 -5.48
CA ALA A 459 10.94 -13.31 -4.74
C ALA A 459 9.91 -14.45 -4.81
N PHE A 460 8.61 -14.12 -4.80
CA PHE A 460 7.54 -15.12 -4.90
C PHE A 460 7.45 -15.70 -6.31
N GLU A 461 7.65 -14.89 -7.35
CA GLU A 461 7.75 -15.38 -8.72
C GLU A 461 8.97 -16.29 -8.89
N LEU A 462 10.11 -15.93 -8.30
CA LEU A 462 11.31 -16.77 -8.32
C LEU A 462 11.09 -18.11 -7.62
N LEU A 463 10.61 -18.10 -6.37
CA LEU A 463 10.42 -19.31 -5.58
C LEU A 463 9.26 -20.18 -6.12
N GLY A 464 8.20 -19.55 -6.65
CA GLY A 464 7.02 -20.23 -7.20
C GLY A 464 7.29 -21.09 -8.44
N LYS A 465 8.48 -21.00 -9.06
CA LYS A 465 8.92 -21.90 -10.13
C LYS A 465 9.30 -23.30 -9.63
N HIS A 466 9.51 -23.45 -8.33
CA HIS A 466 10.14 -24.64 -7.75
C HIS A 466 9.20 -25.31 -6.73
N GLU A 467 8.76 -26.54 -7.02
CA GLU A 467 7.79 -27.26 -6.17
C GLU A 467 8.40 -27.86 -4.89
N LYS A 468 9.72 -28.12 -4.88
CA LYS A 468 10.44 -28.75 -3.77
C LYS A 468 11.65 -27.92 -3.43
N THR A 469 11.56 -27.14 -2.37
CA THR A 469 12.65 -26.27 -1.92
C THR A 469 13.15 -26.72 -0.55
N VAL A 470 14.46 -26.64 -0.33
CA VAL A 470 15.07 -26.81 0.99
C VAL A 470 15.92 -25.59 1.29
N THR A 471 15.59 -24.89 2.38
CA THR A 471 16.33 -23.71 2.79
C THR A 471 17.44 -24.09 3.76
N ILE A 472 18.69 -23.75 3.43
CA ILE A 472 19.88 -24.08 4.21
C ILE A 472 20.48 -22.80 4.82
N PHE A 473 20.67 -22.85 6.14
CA PHE A 473 21.25 -21.76 6.93
C PHE A 473 22.56 -22.20 7.60
N GLY A 474 23.47 -21.24 7.82
CA GLY A 474 24.68 -21.47 8.60
C GLY A 474 25.65 -20.29 8.56
N SER A 475 26.84 -20.48 9.10
CA SER A 475 27.85 -19.42 9.21
C SER A 475 28.34 -18.91 7.86
N ALA A 476 28.28 -17.58 7.68
CA ALA A 476 28.91 -16.88 6.54
C ALA A 476 30.45 -16.81 6.62
N ARG A 477 31.04 -17.25 7.75
CA ARG A 477 32.47 -17.02 8.09
C ARG A 477 33.32 -18.28 8.05
N LYS A 478 32.71 -19.44 7.85
CA LYS A 478 33.44 -20.71 7.82
C LYS A 478 34.21 -20.83 6.50
N PRO A 479 35.51 -21.17 6.51
CA PRO A 479 36.26 -21.39 5.28
C PRO A 479 35.79 -22.68 4.62
N GLN A 480 35.94 -22.81 3.29
CA GLN A 480 35.40 -23.94 2.52
C GLN A 480 36.07 -25.30 2.82
N ASP A 481 37.21 -25.29 3.52
CA ASP A 481 37.92 -26.50 3.98
C ASP A 481 37.47 -26.97 5.39
N ASP A 482 36.57 -26.24 6.04
CA ASP A 482 35.98 -26.61 7.34
C ASP A 482 35.01 -27.79 7.20
N GLU A 483 34.97 -28.66 8.21
CA GLU A 483 34.08 -29.84 8.22
C GLU A 483 32.59 -29.45 8.14
N VAL A 484 32.20 -28.29 8.68
CA VAL A 484 30.81 -27.80 8.59
C VAL A 484 30.45 -27.46 7.15
N THR A 485 31.34 -26.78 6.42
CA THR A 485 31.11 -26.42 5.01
C THR A 485 31.13 -27.65 4.11
N LYS A 486 32.01 -28.63 4.37
CA LYS A 486 32.00 -29.91 3.63
C LYS A 486 30.69 -30.65 3.84
N SER A 487 30.22 -30.73 5.09
CA SER A 487 28.94 -31.36 5.40
C SER A 487 27.76 -30.64 4.72
N ALA A 488 27.77 -29.30 4.69
CA ALA A 488 26.76 -28.52 3.97
C ALA A 488 26.77 -28.75 2.46
N TYR A 489 27.96 -28.86 1.87
CA TYR A 489 28.12 -29.24 0.47
C TYR A 489 27.55 -30.63 0.21
N ASP A 490 27.90 -31.64 1.01
CA ASP A 490 27.47 -33.02 0.82
C ASP A 490 25.94 -33.17 0.95
N VAL A 491 25.35 -32.50 1.95
CA VAL A 491 23.89 -32.46 2.14
C VAL A 491 23.20 -31.82 0.94
N ALA A 492 23.67 -30.64 0.50
CA ALA A 492 23.06 -29.94 -0.62
C ALA A 492 23.21 -30.69 -1.95
N GLN A 493 24.35 -31.35 -2.16
CA GLN A 493 24.59 -32.21 -3.32
C GLN A 493 23.56 -33.33 -3.39
N LYS A 494 23.35 -34.06 -2.28
CA LYS A 494 22.38 -35.16 -2.23
C LYS A 494 20.95 -34.69 -2.38
N LEU A 495 20.59 -33.55 -1.79
CA LEU A 495 19.28 -32.93 -1.97
C LEU A 495 19.02 -32.57 -3.44
N ALA A 496 20.00 -31.99 -4.12
CA ALA A 496 19.89 -31.65 -5.53
C ALA A 496 19.75 -32.90 -6.42
N GLU A 497 20.50 -33.97 -6.14
CA GLU A 497 20.35 -35.27 -6.82
C GLU A 497 18.94 -35.88 -6.63
N ASP A 498 18.32 -35.67 -5.46
CA ASP A 498 16.94 -36.07 -5.14
C ASP A 498 15.87 -35.13 -5.72
N GLY A 499 16.28 -34.09 -6.46
CA GLY A 499 15.39 -33.16 -7.16
C GLY A 499 14.88 -31.98 -6.30
N PHE A 500 15.51 -31.71 -5.16
CA PHE A 500 15.22 -30.51 -4.37
C PHE A 500 16.00 -29.30 -4.90
N THR A 501 15.34 -28.16 -4.90
CA THR A 501 15.97 -26.85 -5.13
C THR A 501 16.56 -26.34 -3.82
N VAL A 502 17.86 -26.04 -3.82
CA VAL A 502 18.55 -25.55 -2.62
C VAL A 502 18.44 -24.04 -2.56
N VAL A 503 17.90 -23.52 -1.47
CA VAL A 503 17.76 -22.08 -1.21
C VAL A 503 18.70 -21.68 -0.09
N THR A 504 19.47 -20.62 -0.28
CA THR A 504 20.35 -20.07 0.76
C THR A 504 20.26 -18.55 0.80
N GLY A 505 20.95 -17.95 1.78
CA GLY A 505 21.13 -16.50 1.85
C GLY A 505 22.12 -15.92 0.81
N GLY A 506 22.70 -16.73 -0.08
CA GLY A 506 23.55 -16.30 -1.19
C GLY A 506 24.96 -15.80 -0.83
N GLY A 507 25.33 -15.75 0.45
CA GLY A 507 26.65 -15.31 0.90
C GLY A 507 27.71 -16.41 0.87
N HIS A 508 28.87 -16.13 1.48
CA HIS A 508 29.99 -17.06 1.61
C HIS A 508 29.80 -18.12 2.73
N GLY A 509 30.81 -18.96 2.91
CA GLY A 509 30.86 -19.98 3.96
C GLY A 509 29.86 -21.11 3.73
N VAL A 510 29.01 -21.41 4.71
CA VAL A 510 28.02 -22.50 4.60
C VAL A 510 27.05 -22.28 3.45
N MET A 511 26.62 -21.03 3.23
CA MET A 511 25.69 -20.70 2.14
C MET A 511 26.31 -21.02 0.78
N GLU A 512 27.56 -20.61 0.57
CA GLU A 512 28.33 -20.92 -0.64
C GLU A 512 28.56 -22.41 -0.80
N ALA A 513 28.91 -23.13 0.28
CA ALA A 513 29.12 -24.58 0.22
C ALA A 513 27.84 -25.32 -0.19
N ALA A 514 26.69 -24.91 0.37
CA ALA A 514 25.39 -25.46 0.01
C ALA A 514 24.99 -25.11 -1.43
N ASN A 515 25.14 -23.84 -1.85
CA ASN A 515 24.88 -23.45 -3.24
C ASN A 515 25.74 -24.25 -4.21
N ARG A 516 27.03 -24.40 -3.89
CA ARG A 516 27.99 -25.17 -4.68
C ARG A 516 27.65 -26.65 -4.76
N GLY A 517 27.26 -27.27 -3.66
CA GLY A 517 26.84 -28.67 -3.63
C GLY A 517 25.71 -28.96 -4.61
N ALA A 518 24.71 -28.09 -4.67
CA ALA A 518 23.62 -28.19 -5.63
C ALA A 518 24.06 -27.88 -7.08
N TYR A 519 24.87 -26.83 -7.25
CA TYR A 519 25.35 -26.36 -8.55
C TYR A 519 26.23 -27.41 -9.26
N ASP A 520 27.15 -28.05 -8.53
CA ASP A 520 28.16 -28.97 -9.09
C ASP A 520 27.52 -30.26 -9.67
N VAL A 521 26.28 -30.60 -9.28
CA VAL A 521 25.50 -31.71 -9.85
C VAL A 521 24.42 -31.26 -10.85
N GLY A 522 24.42 -29.98 -11.23
CA GLY A 522 23.46 -29.41 -12.18
C GLY A 522 22.05 -29.20 -11.59
N GLY A 523 21.91 -29.19 -10.26
CA GLY A 523 20.66 -28.89 -9.57
C GLY A 523 20.36 -27.39 -9.52
N GLN A 524 19.15 -27.04 -9.08
CA GLN A 524 18.75 -25.64 -8.88
C GLN A 524 19.28 -25.12 -7.54
N SER A 525 19.92 -23.94 -7.58
CA SER A 525 20.61 -23.31 -6.46
C SER A 525 20.25 -21.83 -6.40
N ILE A 526 19.43 -21.44 -5.42
CA ILE A 526 18.90 -20.09 -5.29
C ILE A 526 19.67 -19.32 -4.21
N GLY A 527 20.11 -18.11 -4.55
CA GLY A 527 20.69 -17.15 -3.61
C GLY A 527 19.77 -15.97 -3.32
N LEU A 528 19.18 -15.95 -2.13
CA LEU A 528 18.41 -14.80 -1.63
C LEU A 528 19.34 -13.87 -0.85
N ASN A 529 20.06 -13.00 -1.55
CA ASN A 529 21.09 -12.14 -0.96
C ASN A 529 20.49 -10.84 -0.40
N ILE A 530 21.25 -10.10 0.41
CA ILE A 530 20.86 -8.79 0.94
C ILE A 530 21.97 -7.77 0.78
N LEU A 531 21.60 -6.53 0.43
CA LEU A 531 22.53 -5.42 0.39
C LEU A 531 22.90 -4.99 1.82
N LEU A 532 24.14 -5.26 2.24
CA LEU A 532 24.68 -4.80 3.53
C LEU A 532 25.75 -3.72 3.31
N PRO A 533 25.89 -2.75 4.24
CA PRO A 533 26.92 -1.71 4.16
C PRO A 533 28.37 -2.24 4.17
N PHE A 534 28.57 -3.48 4.63
CA PHE A 534 29.85 -4.18 4.66
C PHE A 534 29.66 -5.62 4.15
N GLU A 535 30.48 -6.00 3.18
CA GLU A 535 30.59 -7.26 2.42
C GLU A 535 29.59 -8.38 2.75
N GLN A 536 28.57 -8.51 1.89
CA GLN A 536 27.98 -9.80 1.52
C GLN A 536 27.80 -9.84 0.00
N THR A 537 28.86 -10.24 -0.71
CA THR A 537 28.82 -10.54 -2.15
C THR A 537 28.06 -11.84 -2.39
N LEU A 538 27.31 -11.88 -3.49
CA LEU A 538 26.67 -13.11 -3.95
C LEU A 538 27.77 -14.11 -4.36
N ASN A 539 27.68 -15.36 -3.92
CA ASN A 539 28.61 -16.39 -4.35
C ASN A 539 28.36 -16.83 -5.81
N GLU A 540 29.35 -17.44 -6.45
CA GLU A 540 29.31 -17.78 -7.88
C GLU A 540 28.46 -19.01 -8.22
N TYR A 541 27.91 -19.71 -7.21
CA TYR A 541 27.28 -21.02 -7.37
C TYR A 541 25.75 -20.98 -7.30
N THR A 542 25.15 -19.84 -7.61
CA THR A 542 23.70 -19.67 -7.69
C THR A 542 23.23 -19.75 -9.14
N THR A 543 22.25 -20.61 -9.45
CA THR A 543 21.59 -20.68 -10.77
C THR A 543 20.58 -19.55 -10.96
N GLU A 544 19.88 -19.17 -9.89
CA GLU A 544 19.04 -17.99 -9.82
C GLU A 544 19.35 -17.22 -8.53
N SER A 545 19.15 -15.90 -8.53
CA SER A 545 19.34 -15.10 -7.32
C SER A 545 18.40 -13.91 -7.31
N PHE A 546 18.11 -13.44 -6.10
CA PHE A 546 17.42 -12.18 -5.88
C PHE A 546 18.15 -11.42 -4.77
N GLN A 547 18.36 -10.13 -4.98
CA GLN A 547 19.02 -9.26 -4.03
C GLN A 547 17.97 -8.35 -3.38
N PHE A 548 17.79 -8.52 -2.07
CA PHE A 548 16.91 -7.67 -1.28
C PHE A 548 17.64 -6.40 -0.82
N ASP A 549 16.94 -5.28 -0.83
CA ASP A 549 17.31 -4.07 -0.10
C ASP A 549 16.79 -4.10 1.34
N HIS A 550 15.81 -4.97 1.63
CA HIS A 550 15.14 -5.07 2.93
C HIS A 550 15.25 -6.44 3.59
N PHE A 551 15.67 -6.44 4.87
CA PHE A 551 15.75 -7.66 5.70
C PHE A 551 14.42 -8.41 5.83
N PHE A 552 13.31 -7.68 5.92
CA PHE A 552 11.99 -8.28 6.14
C PHE A 552 11.51 -9.09 4.94
N GLY A 553 11.66 -8.54 3.71
CA GLY A 553 11.30 -9.24 2.47
C GLY A 553 12.08 -10.54 2.31
N ARG A 554 13.39 -10.48 2.62
CA ARG A 554 14.28 -11.64 2.61
C ARG A 554 13.87 -12.72 3.60
N LYS A 555 13.66 -12.35 4.86
CA LYS A 555 13.27 -13.28 5.94
C LYS A 555 12.02 -14.07 5.57
N VAL A 556 10.96 -13.35 5.23
CA VAL A 556 9.70 -13.97 4.83
C VAL A 556 9.93 -14.92 3.64
N SER A 557 10.65 -14.49 2.61
CA SER A 557 10.95 -15.34 1.43
C SER A 557 11.74 -16.60 1.78
N MET A 558 12.67 -16.53 2.74
CA MET A 558 13.44 -17.70 3.20
C MET A 558 12.61 -18.67 4.06
N THR A 559 11.48 -18.22 4.60
CA THR A 559 10.52 -19.04 5.37
C THR A 559 9.35 -19.58 4.55
N LEU A 560 9.24 -19.21 3.25
CA LEU A 560 8.13 -19.63 2.41
C LEU A 560 8.26 -21.08 1.94
N ASP A 561 7.19 -21.84 2.18
CA ASP A 561 6.85 -23.17 1.64
C ASP A 561 8.06 -24.05 1.27
N ALA A 562 8.92 -24.27 2.26
CA ALA A 562 10.06 -25.19 2.14
C ALA A 562 9.65 -26.61 2.56
N SER A 563 10.08 -27.60 1.78
CA SER A 563 9.99 -29.02 2.14
C SER A 563 10.78 -29.35 3.40
N ALA A 564 11.80 -28.55 3.75
CA ALA A 564 12.54 -28.60 5.01
C ALA A 564 13.42 -27.37 5.23
N PHE A 565 13.79 -27.14 6.49
CA PHE A 565 14.77 -26.14 6.92
C PHE A 565 15.97 -26.83 7.56
N VAL A 566 17.18 -26.59 7.04
CA VAL A 566 18.41 -27.24 7.53
C VAL A 566 19.37 -26.18 8.10
N PHE A 567 19.80 -26.36 9.34
CA PHE A 567 20.64 -25.43 10.07
C PHE A 567 21.98 -26.06 10.43
N PHE A 568 23.05 -25.50 9.86
CA PHE A 568 24.43 -25.80 10.24
C PHE A 568 24.93 -24.80 11.30
N PRO A 569 26.03 -25.11 12.02
CA PRO A 569 26.63 -24.21 13.00
C PRO A 569 26.82 -22.79 12.45
N GLY A 570 26.30 -21.81 13.21
CA GLY A 570 26.12 -20.45 12.73
C GLY A 570 26.15 -19.39 13.82
N GLY A 571 26.13 -18.13 13.41
CA GLY A 571 26.10 -16.96 14.31
C GLY A 571 24.69 -16.43 14.51
N PHE A 572 24.57 -15.17 14.96
CA PHE A 572 23.28 -14.55 15.27
C PHE A 572 22.24 -14.64 14.13
N GLY A 573 22.64 -14.48 12.87
CA GLY A 573 21.71 -14.63 11.75
C GLY A 573 21.10 -16.03 11.67
N THR A 574 21.89 -17.08 11.91
CA THR A 574 21.39 -18.46 11.93
C THR A 574 20.43 -18.72 13.08
N PHE A 575 20.71 -18.16 14.27
CA PHE A 575 19.80 -18.27 15.43
C PHE A 575 18.51 -17.47 15.24
N ASP A 576 18.59 -16.29 14.62
CA ASP A 576 17.45 -15.44 14.31
C ASP A 576 16.45 -16.19 13.41
N GLU A 577 16.93 -16.76 12.30
CA GLU A 577 16.10 -17.56 11.38
C GLU A 577 15.56 -18.84 12.04
N LEU A 578 16.37 -19.51 12.88
CA LEU A 578 15.93 -20.70 13.60
C LEU A 578 14.74 -20.39 14.52
N PHE A 579 14.87 -19.39 15.39
CA PHE A 579 13.81 -19.09 16.35
C PHE A 579 12.57 -18.46 15.67
N GLU A 580 12.76 -17.75 14.56
CA GLU A 580 11.65 -17.26 13.74
C GLU A 580 10.82 -18.41 13.17
N ILE A 581 11.46 -19.40 12.54
CA ILE A 581 10.77 -20.58 11.99
C ILE A 581 10.08 -21.38 13.10
N LEU A 582 10.75 -21.63 14.23
CA LEU A 582 10.15 -22.35 15.35
C LEU A 582 8.91 -21.63 15.91
N ALA A 583 8.95 -20.30 16.04
CA ALA A 583 7.82 -19.51 16.51
C ALA A 583 6.66 -19.52 15.48
N LEU A 584 6.96 -19.44 14.19
CA LEU A 584 5.96 -19.50 13.12
C LEU A 584 5.27 -20.86 13.04
N GLU A 585 6.01 -21.96 13.20
CA GLU A 585 5.44 -23.31 13.26
C GLU A 585 4.62 -23.55 14.54
N GLN A 586 5.14 -23.11 15.69
CA GLN A 586 4.46 -23.21 16.98
C GLN A 586 3.09 -22.51 16.94
N THR A 587 3.02 -21.35 16.29
CA THR A 587 1.79 -20.53 16.18
C THR A 587 0.93 -20.88 14.98
N HIS A 588 1.28 -21.92 14.21
CA HIS A 588 0.58 -22.36 12.99
C HIS A 588 0.44 -21.26 11.93
N LYS A 589 1.41 -20.34 11.85
CA LYS A 589 1.45 -19.27 10.84
C LYS A 589 2.08 -19.74 9.53
N ILE A 590 2.90 -20.79 9.57
CA ILE A 590 3.37 -21.53 8.40
C ILE A 590 3.03 -23.03 8.54
N PRO A 591 2.93 -23.77 7.43
CA PRO A 591 2.84 -25.23 7.48
C PRO A 591 4.04 -25.82 8.21
N LYS A 592 3.83 -26.91 8.96
CA LYS A 592 4.94 -27.62 9.62
C LYS A 592 5.82 -28.29 8.58
N ALA A 593 7.12 -28.03 8.60
CA ALA A 593 8.15 -28.71 7.82
C ALA A 593 9.24 -29.26 8.76
N PRO A 594 10.07 -30.22 8.33
CA PRO A 594 11.19 -30.68 9.15
C PRO A 594 12.21 -29.54 9.38
N VAL A 595 12.39 -29.13 10.63
CA VAL A 595 13.52 -28.29 11.07
C VAL A 595 14.64 -29.18 11.57
N ILE A 596 15.77 -29.19 10.87
CA ILE A 596 16.87 -30.13 11.09
C ILE A 596 18.14 -29.36 11.44
N LEU A 597 18.67 -29.61 12.63
CA LEU A 597 19.89 -29.00 13.16
C LEU A 597 21.05 -29.98 12.99
N VAL A 598 22.02 -29.65 12.14
CA VAL A 598 23.17 -30.52 11.82
C VAL A 598 24.36 -30.15 12.71
N GLY A 599 24.99 -31.14 13.34
CA GLY A 599 26.15 -30.97 14.22
C GLY A 599 25.76 -30.89 15.68
N SER A 600 25.56 -32.04 16.32
CA SER A 600 25.01 -32.15 17.66
C SER A 600 25.88 -31.53 18.75
N ASP A 601 27.21 -31.52 18.58
CA ASP A 601 28.14 -30.84 19.49
C ASP A 601 27.85 -29.34 19.62
N PHE A 602 27.37 -28.71 18.55
CA PHE A 602 27.00 -27.28 18.54
C PHE A 602 25.59 -27.04 19.09
N TRP A 603 24.62 -27.90 18.75
CA TRP A 603 23.20 -27.67 19.05
C TRP A 603 22.71 -28.24 20.38
N LYS A 604 23.36 -29.28 20.94
CA LYS A 604 22.97 -29.85 22.24
C LYS A 604 23.01 -28.85 23.40
N PRO A 605 24.01 -27.96 23.52
CA PRO A 605 23.99 -26.92 24.55
C PRO A 605 22.78 -25.98 24.46
N LEU A 606 22.29 -25.71 23.24
CA LEU A 606 21.08 -24.91 23.03
C LEU A 606 19.83 -25.70 23.44
N ASP A 607 19.73 -26.97 23.05
CA ASP A 607 18.62 -27.85 23.43
C ASP A 607 18.53 -27.99 24.97
N GLU A 608 19.66 -28.12 25.65
CA GLU A 608 19.73 -28.12 27.12
C GLU A 608 19.23 -26.80 27.72
N LEU A 609 19.57 -25.67 27.12
CA LEU A 609 19.05 -24.36 27.53
C LEU A 609 17.52 -24.30 27.37
N ILE A 610 17.00 -24.74 26.21
CA ILE A 610 15.57 -24.74 25.91
C ILE A 610 14.82 -25.64 26.91
N ARG A 611 15.31 -26.86 27.17
CA ARG A 611 14.70 -27.77 28.14
C ARG A 611 14.74 -27.22 29.56
N SER A 612 15.93 -26.90 30.06
CA SER A 612 16.10 -26.53 31.47
C SER A 612 15.49 -25.18 31.84
N LEU A 613 15.56 -24.20 30.92
CA LEU A 613 15.12 -22.83 31.18
C LEU A 613 13.67 -22.63 30.74
N LEU A 614 13.36 -22.91 29.48
CA LEU A 614 12.06 -22.56 28.88
C LEU A 614 10.99 -23.58 29.25
N LEU A 615 11.30 -24.88 29.24
CA LEU A 615 10.33 -25.91 29.63
C LEU A 615 10.28 -26.09 31.15
N ASP A 616 11.39 -26.46 31.79
CA ASP A 616 11.37 -26.91 33.18
C ASP A 616 11.22 -25.77 34.19
N ARG A 617 12.04 -24.71 34.06
CA ARG A 617 12.11 -23.65 35.07
C ARG A 617 11.02 -22.60 34.93
N TYR A 618 10.82 -22.08 33.71
CA TYR A 618 9.89 -20.97 33.47
C TYR A 618 8.61 -21.38 32.76
N GLN A 619 8.51 -22.62 32.25
CA GLN A 619 7.31 -23.17 31.61
C GLN A 619 6.72 -22.26 30.52
N THR A 620 7.58 -21.62 29.73
CA THR A 620 7.22 -20.72 28.62
C THR A 620 6.98 -21.45 27.30
N ILE A 621 7.27 -22.76 27.25
CA ILE A 621 6.96 -23.66 26.12
C ILE A 621 6.34 -24.97 26.65
N SER A 622 5.70 -25.71 25.77
CA SER A 622 5.13 -27.04 26.04
C SER A 622 6.11 -28.17 25.68
N GLU A 623 5.87 -29.39 26.19
CA GLU A 623 6.66 -30.57 25.80
C GLU A 623 6.57 -30.87 24.30
N ASP A 624 5.44 -30.54 23.66
CA ASP A 624 5.26 -30.73 22.22
C ASP A 624 6.13 -29.78 21.39
N ASP A 625 6.51 -28.61 21.93
CA ASP A 625 7.38 -27.66 21.24
C ASP A 625 8.80 -28.20 21.06
N LEU A 626 9.24 -29.14 21.91
CA LEU A 626 10.52 -29.84 21.74
C LEU A 626 10.55 -30.78 20.52
N LYS A 627 9.39 -31.00 19.88
CA LYS A 627 9.27 -31.80 18.65
C LYS A 627 9.34 -30.95 17.39
N LEU A 628 9.48 -29.63 17.53
CA LEU A 628 9.56 -28.69 16.39
C LEU A 628 10.88 -28.82 15.62
N TYR A 629 11.96 -29.27 16.26
CA TYR A 629 13.26 -29.51 15.60
C TYR A 629 13.84 -30.89 15.94
N THR A 630 14.78 -31.33 15.11
CA THR A 630 15.61 -32.51 15.37
C THR A 630 17.08 -32.18 15.26
N ILE A 631 17.93 -32.88 16.01
CA ILE A 631 19.38 -32.73 15.95
C ILE A 631 19.98 -34.01 15.35
N VAL A 632 20.81 -33.87 14.32
CA VAL A 632 21.48 -34.97 13.60
C VAL A 632 22.94 -34.66 13.33
N ASP A 633 23.75 -35.67 13.06
CA ASP A 633 25.19 -35.53 12.79
C ASP A 633 25.59 -35.93 11.36
N ASP A 634 24.74 -36.68 10.65
CA ASP A 634 25.02 -37.23 9.32
C ASP A 634 23.98 -36.81 8.27
N TYR A 635 24.44 -36.68 7.01
CA TYR A 635 23.57 -36.26 5.90
C TYR A 635 22.49 -37.30 5.58
N GLU A 636 22.73 -38.59 5.79
CA GLU A 636 21.74 -39.64 5.51
C GLU A 636 20.50 -39.47 6.37
N SER A 637 20.69 -39.11 7.65
CA SER A 637 19.63 -38.75 8.58
C SER A 637 18.85 -37.51 8.13
N VAL A 638 19.53 -36.49 7.59
CA VAL A 638 18.87 -35.29 7.01
C VAL A 638 17.94 -35.72 5.87
N ILE A 639 18.49 -36.38 4.85
CA ILE A 639 17.75 -36.82 3.65
C ILE A 639 16.58 -37.73 4.03
N LYS A 640 16.80 -38.69 4.93
CA LYS A 640 15.77 -39.62 5.38
C LYS A 640 14.59 -38.92 6.05
N GLN A 641 14.82 -37.86 6.82
CA GLN A 641 13.75 -37.10 7.45
C GLN A 641 12.92 -36.31 6.42
N ILE A 642 13.59 -35.67 5.46
CA ILE A 642 12.94 -34.90 4.39
C ILE A 642 12.11 -35.84 3.51
N ASN A 643 12.69 -36.94 3.04
CA ASN A 643 11.98 -37.94 2.21
C ASN A 643 10.80 -38.59 2.94
N ARG A 644 10.91 -38.81 4.27
CA ARG A 644 9.79 -39.32 5.08
C ARG A 644 8.64 -38.30 5.19
N TYR A 645 8.97 -37.02 5.29
CA TYR A 645 7.98 -35.94 5.33
C TYR A 645 7.24 -35.81 3.99
N GLU A 646 7.98 -35.76 2.87
CA GLU A 646 7.43 -35.72 1.51
C GLU A 646 6.50 -36.91 1.22
N ALA A 647 6.90 -38.12 1.62
CA ALA A 647 6.07 -39.32 1.45
C ALA A 647 4.77 -39.30 2.26
N LYS A 648 4.70 -38.53 3.36
CA LYS A 648 3.46 -38.31 4.12
C LYS A 648 2.57 -37.27 3.43
N GLN A 649 3.14 -36.17 2.95
CA GLN A 649 2.39 -35.12 2.26
C GLN A 649 1.73 -35.66 0.97
N ASN A 650 2.46 -36.47 0.19
CA ASN A 650 1.93 -37.11 -1.02
C ASN A 650 0.84 -38.18 -0.78
N LYS A 651 0.62 -38.61 0.47
CA LYS A 651 -0.49 -39.51 0.84
C LYS A 651 -1.74 -38.77 1.34
N THR A 652 -1.63 -37.47 1.58
CA THR A 652 -2.66 -36.63 2.18
C THR A 652 -3.29 -35.69 1.15
N LYS A 653 -2.61 -35.45 0.01
CA LYS A 653 -3.21 -35.04 -1.27
C LYS A 653 -3.91 -36.23 -1.92
#